data_AF-A0A7N5ZRX9-F1
#
_entry.id   AF-A0A7N5ZRX9-F1
#
_cell.length_a   1.000
_cell.length_b   1.000
_cell.length_c   1.000
_cell.angle_alpha   90.00
_cell.angle_beta   90.00
_cell.angle_gamma   90.00
#
_symmetry.space_group_name_H-M   'P 1'
#
loop_
_entity.id
_entity.type
_entity.pdbx_description
1 polymer ?
#
loop_
_entity_poly.entity_id
_entity_poly.type
_entity_poly.pdbx_seq_one_letter_code
_entity_poly.pdbx_strand_id
1 'polypeptide(L)'
;MLHPLIYLSALSLLAGAAAQEIITDFSVLNISSCPFTFYGQEYEQIYVNISSEFFTICFNGFYNPETRQDCIVGPQLSAQRSVSFIIVSYSSYVDEYVHQKLPTIKTPLECYLILTNLNTDRNKIPVYDVKVNGDTVDKLNVTNTDSISQYLTIIDTSGCRQSGCVMYKPGTVVNSNTGTCLNCSDTAVLQTSDPTTTSTTSPTTTTTTTTTSTTCTVTGPTVIDFHGQVNSIQDRCAYSLLSDPSVPNFQVLANFQERRRKDVSFLDSVTLTVDGSGVLIHLEQGGVVKLDDSVMTLNSSAQLVHGVELSKNQSGVTANISLPNYTTLVFFDGYTAQITFKGPGEPSLVSGLCGNSSRSLSELRISNYSVSGCEVLYNDTADSTIDCTMETERCNLLKEAPFTACNSLVDPQPYITACTDTLCKYPAVDGLDCQFLEAYARACSLLNNNTMEDWWSTIDCSPPQAFCQDRICSAHEFCGDNTDGGTRCFCRALFADKYSSTGALGDPAVCSKNSASLDLVGCLLEDRNIDYSALHLKNQTCRGQMDELTHMVTFSFNSTNTCGAVVKANNSQIIYENTIMKQSSSSEVISRKNQVYIDFSCFYIQPDIKSVSFRIKDSSVIQNIKSGPWDYTLTMKSYTDAARRKAVDSSTEVLLDQRIWVEIKTDGLDGRVIAVVTDSCWATNEPSPNSTLRYDLIKNSCPNPADQTVRVQGNGLGTSNYFSFNMFQFSGHSGDVYLHCKVQLCVKQNNNCVPDCVIPLRSRRSARPPKYEHEAAALITMTWTN
;
A
#
# COMPACT_ATOMS: atom_id res chain seq x y z
N MET A 1 -24.83 -10.97 16.67
CA MET A 1 -25.56 -9.93 15.93
C MET A 1 -26.50 -9.25 16.90
N LEU A 2 -26.24 -7.99 17.22
CA LEU A 2 -26.93 -7.23 18.26
C LEU A 2 -28.18 -6.55 17.71
N HIS A 3 -29.23 -6.52 18.52
CA HIS A 3 -30.59 -6.10 18.18
C HIS A 3 -30.80 -4.62 18.54
N PRO A 4 -31.21 -3.72 17.62
CA PRO A 4 -31.67 -2.40 17.99
C PRO A 4 -33.20 -2.42 18.19
N LEU A 5 -33.64 -1.87 19.31
CA LEU A 5 -35.05 -1.78 19.71
C LEU A 5 -35.55 -0.34 19.61
N ILE A 6 -36.80 -0.19 19.15
CA ILE A 6 -37.49 1.10 19.05
C ILE A 6 -37.92 1.52 20.47
N TYR A 7 -37.41 2.68 20.92
CA TYR A 7 -37.75 3.31 22.18
C TYR A 7 -38.77 4.42 21.91
N LEU A 8 -39.92 4.35 22.57
CA LEU A 8 -40.90 5.45 22.58
C LEU A 8 -40.90 6.03 23.97
N SER A 9 -40.56 7.29 24.23
CA SER A 9 -40.74 7.86 25.58
C SER A 9 -41.04 9.35 25.57
N ALA A 10 -41.78 9.81 26.59
CA ALA A 10 -42.10 11.22 26.81
C ALA A 10 -41.55 11.67 28.17
N LEU A 11 -40.30 12.14 28.24
CA LEU A 11 -39.86 13.21 29.15
C LEU A 11 -38.38 13.59 28.96
N SER A 12 -38.14 14.88 29.13
CA SER A 12 -36.90 15.65 28.92
C SER A 12 -35.85 15.46 30.03
N LEU A 13 -34.60 15.15 29.69
CA LEU A 13 -33.43 15.37 30.54
C LEU A 13 -32.15 15.71 29.72
N LEU A 14 -31.70 16.96 29.95
CA LEU A 14 -30.34 17.51 30.07
C LEU A 14 -29.13 16.90 29.32
N ALA A 15 -28.65 17.72 28.37
CA ALA A 15 -27.25 18.08 28.08
C ALA A 15 -26.17 16.97 28.08
N GLY A 16 -26.07 16.29 26.95
CA GLY A 16 -24.89 15.57 26.49
C GLY A 16 -25.11 15.16 25.04
N ALA A 17 -24.31 15.71 24.12
CA ALA A 17 -24.41 15.62 22.66
C ALA A 17 -25.14 14.38 22.09
N ALA A 18 -26.46 14.50 21.84
CA ALA A 18 -27.22 13.63 20.96
C ALA A 18 -27.86 14.51 19.88
N ALA A 19 -27.69 14.15 18.61
CA ALA A 19 -28.36 14.84 17.51
C ALA A 19 -29.87 14.55 17.61
N GLN A 20 -30.63 15.53 18.10
CA GLN A 20 -32.10 15.49 18.08
C GLN A 20 -32.58 16.14 16.78
N GLU A 21 -33.27 15.39 15.95
CA GLU A 21 -33.89 15.90 14.72
C GLU A 21 -35.41 16.01 14.91
N ILE A 22 -35.99 17.15 14.55
CA ILE A 22 -37.43 17.40 14.66
C ILE A 22 -38.03 17.37 13.25
N ILE A 23 -38.91 16.40 13.00
CA ILE A 23 -39.48 16.14 11.67
C ILE A 23 -40.92 16.63 11.66
N THR A 24 -41.27 17.51 10.72
CA THR A 24 -42.61 18.11 10.62
C THR A 24 -43.44 17.74 9.39
N ASP A 25 -42.78 17.17 8.37
CA ASP A 25 -43.41 16.77 7.10
C ASP A 25 -42.82 15.41 6.68
N PHE A 26 -41.74 15.40 5.89
CA PHE A 26 -40.96 14.19 5.63
C PHE A 26 -39.46 14.43 5.86
N SER A 27 -38.72 13.41 6.25
CA SER A 27 -37.25 13.45 6.37
C SER A 27 -36.64 12.08 6.05
N VAL A 28 -35.39 12.11 5.60
CA VAL A 28 -34.54 10.93 5.47
C VAL A 28 -33.45 11.03 6.53
N LEU A 29 -33.50 10.12 7.49
CA LEU A 29 -32.62 10.07 8.63
C LEU A 29 -31.49 9.09 8.35
N ASN A 30 -30.25 9.56 8.48
CA ASN A 30 -29.08 8.70 8.41
C ASN A 30 -28.87 8.05 9.79
N ILE A 31 -28.92 6.72 9.83
CA ILE A 31 -28.70 5.91 11.03
C ILE A 31 -27.49 4.99 10.88
N SER A 32 -26.56 5.27 9.96
CA SER A 32 -25.32 4.47 9.78
C SER A 32 -24.46 4.36 11.05
N SER A 33 -24.57 5.30 11.99
CA SER A 33 -23.92 5.22 13.31
C SER A 33 -24.62 4.29 14.30
N CYS A 34 -25.84 3.85 13.99
CA CYS A 34 -26.66 2.92 14.74
C CYS A 34 -27.60 2.17 13.78
N PRO A 35 -27.06 1.25 12.94
CA PRO A 35 -27.84 0.61 11.89
C PRO A 35 -28.97 -0.24 12.49
N PHE A 36 -30.13 -0.27 11.82
CA PHE A 36 -31.37 -0.83 12.35
C PHE A 36 -31.74 -2.13 11.65
N THR A 37 -31.90 -3.22 12.41
CA THR A 37 -32.34 -4.52 11.87
C THR A 37 -33.85 -4.68 11.99
N PHE A 38 -34.53 -4.90 10.87
CA PHE A 38 -35.97 -5.12 10.78
C PHE A 38 -36.24 -6.47 10.10
N TYR A 39 -36.80 -7.43 10.84
CA TYR A 39 -37.11 -8.80 10.36
C TYR A 39 -35.96 -9.50 9.59
N GLY A 40 -34.74 -9.39 10.13
CA GLY A 40 -33.55 -10.05 9.57
C GLY A 40 -32.90 -9.33 8.39
N GLN A 41 -33.32 -8.09 8.10
CA GLN A 41 -32.65 -7.19 7.16
C GLN A 41 -32.15 -5.93 7.88
N GLU A 42 -30.91 -5.55 7.61
CA GLU A 42 -30.28 -4.36 8.19
C GLU A 42 -30.44 -3.13 7.28
N TYR A 43 -30.68 -1.97 7.89
CA TYR A 43 -30.91 -0.70 7.21
C TYR A 43 -30.11 0.43 7.87
N GLU A 44 -29.52 1.27 7.03
CA GLU A 44 -28.73 2.44 7.47
C GLU A 44 -29.48 3.78 7.26
N GLN A 45 -30.70 3.73 6.73
CA GLN A 45 -31.53 4.90 6.48
C GLN A 45 -32.97 4.66 6.91
N ILE A 46 -33.60 5.71 7.45
CA ILE A 46 -35.02 5.70 7.81
C ILE A 46 -35.73 6.85 7.09
N TYR A 47 -36.82 6.53 6.42
CA TYR A 47 -37.69 7.48 5.73
C TYR A 47 -38.92 7.74 6.59
N VAL A 48 -39.02 8.93 7.16
CA VAL A 48 -40.17 9.33 7.98
C VAL A 48 -41.06 10.25 7.15
N ASN A 49 -42.37 9.99 7.14
CA ASN A 49 -43.35 10.84 6.47
C ASN A 49 -44.59 11.02 7.35
N ILE A 50 -44.92 12.28 7.63
CA ILE A 50 -46.06 12.76 8.40
C ILE A 50 -47.04 13.42 7.42
N SER A 51 -48.03 12.67 6.94
CA SER A 51 -49.04 13.19 6.01
C SER A 51 -50.33 13.58 6.73
N SER A 52 -51.28 14.16 5.98
CA SER A 52 -52.63 14.42 6.49
C SER A 52 -53.46 13.16 6.73
N GLU A 53 -53.02 12.00 6.25
CA GLU A 53 -53.79 10.75 6.29
C GLU A 53 -53.12 9.66 7.14
N PHE A 54 -51.79 9.62 7.16
CA PHE A 54 -51.02 8.57 7.82
C PHE A 54 -49.66 9.08 8.28
N PHE A 55 -49.10 8.40 9.27
CA PHE A 55 -47.71 8.52 9.68
C PHE A 55 -46.95 7.27 9.25
N THR A 56 -45.76 7.41 8.67
CA THR A 56 -44.98 6.27 8.19
C THR A 56 -43.51 6.39 8.56
N ILE A 57 -42.92 5.25 8.92
CA ILE A 57 -41.48 5.05 9.09
C ILE A 57 -41.12 3.88 8.18
N CYS A 58 -40.34 4.12 7.14
CA CYS A 58 -39.98 3.10 6.16
C CYS A 58 -38.48 2.94 6.06
N PHE A 59 -38.04 1.76 5.65
CA PHE A 59 -36.62 1.37 5.61
C PHE A 59 -36.06 1.24 4.18
N ASN A 60 -36.94 1.15 3.18
CA ASN A 60 -36.58 1.01 1.75
C ASN A 60 -37.27 2.07 0.87
N GLY A 61 -37.19 3.34 1.29
CA GLY A 61 -37.73 4.50 0.58
C GLY A 61 -38.97 5.09 1.27
N PHE A 62 -39.49 6.20 0.72
CA PHE A 62 -40.74 6.79 1.21
C PHE A 62 -41.93 5.87 0.96
N TYR A 63 -42.88 5.89 1.90
CA TYR A 63 -44.06 5.04 1.84
C TYR A 63 -44.88 5.24 0.56
N ASN A 64 -45.08 4.16 -0.18
CA ASN A 64 -45.99 4.07 -1.31
C ASN A 64 -46.86 2.79 -1.17
N PRO A 65 -48.19 2.91 -1.05
CA PRO A 65 -49.10 1.79 -0.89
C PRO A 65 -49.08 0.74 -2.03
N GLU A 66 -48.62 1.13 -3.23
CA GLU A 66 -48.55 0.24 -4.40
C GLU A 66 -47.24 -0.55 -4.46
N THR A 67 -46.24 -0.16 -3.66
CA THR A 67 -44.94 -0.83 -3.60
C THR A 67 -44.83 -1.70 -2.35
N ARG A 68 -44.18 -2.85 -2.49
CA ARG A 68 -43.92 -3.75 -1.37
C ARG A 68 -42.75 -3.24 -0.53
N GLN A 69 -43.05 -2.51 0.53
CA GLN A 69 -42.07 -1.83 1.38
C GLN A 69 -42.09 -2.30 2.83
N ASP A 70 -40.96 -2.07 3.50
CA ASP A 70 -40.74 -2.38 4.91
C ASP A 70 -40.98 -1.11 5.70
N CYS A 71 -42.11 -1.07 6.41
CA CYS A 71 -42.64 0.15 6.98
C CYS A 71 -43.46 -0.08 8.25
N ILE A 72 -43.42 0.88 9.17
CA ILE A 72 -44.37 1.03 10.26
C ILE A 72 -45.36 2.13 9.87
N VAL A 73 -46.63 1.78 9.74
CA VAL A 73 -47.69 2.65 9.22
C VAL A 73 -48.72 2.93 10.31
N GLY A 74 -48.84 4.18 10.73
CA GLY A 74 -49.75 4.62 11.78
C GLY A 74 -50.81 5.62 11.31
N PRO A 75 -51.79 5.91 12.18
CA PRO A 75 -52.80 6.91 11.92
C PRO A 75 -52.20 8.32 11.93
N GLN A 76 -52.95 9.28 11.41
CA GLN A 76 -52.60 10.70 11.48
C GLN A 76 -52.33 11.14 12.94
N LEU A 77 -51.19 11.82 13.14
CA LEU A 77 -50.82 12.46 14.42
C LEU A 77 -51.64 13.75 14.62
N SER A 78 -52.29 13.94 15.77
CA SER A 78 -53.12 15.12 16.04
C SER A 78 -52.36 16.25 16.77
N ALA A 79 -52.70 17.50 16.44
CA ALA A 79 -52.30 18.80 17.04
C ALA A 79 -50.79 19.18 17.14
N GLN A 80 -49.85 18.26 17.38
CA GLN A 80 -48.40 18.53 17.33
C GLN A 80 -47.80 17.86 16.11
N ARG A 81 -47.60 18.62 15.02
CA ARG A 81 -47.04 18.16 13.74
C ARG A 81 -45.53 17.93 13.81
N SER A 82 -45.02 17.31 14.87
CA SER A 82 -43.58 17.05 14.94
C SER A 82 -43.23 15.81 15.75
N VAL A 83 -42.52 14.89 15.10
CA VAL A 83 -41.90 13.74 15.74
C VAL A 83 -40.43 14.11 15.99
N SER A 84 -39.94 13.88 17.22
CA SER A 84 -38.49 13.98 17.47
C SER A 84 -37.86 12.61 17.31
N PHE A 85 -36.73 12.61 16.61
CA PHE A 85 -35.88 11.46 16.42
C PHE A 85 -34.56 11.67 17.16
N ILE A 86 -34.14 10.69 17.95
CA ILE A 86 -32.92 10.76 18.75
C ILE A 86 -32.17 9.43 18.62
N ILE A 87 -30.92 9.49 18.18
CA ILE A 87 -29.99 8.36 18.25
C ILE A 87 -29.27 8.46 19.59
N VAL A 88 -29.32 7.39 20.39
CA VAL A 88 -28.64 7.33 21.68
C VAL A 88 -27.66 6.18 21.66
N SER A 89 -26.39 6.48 21.97
CA SER A 89 -25.36 5.48 22.23
C SER A 89 -25.72 4.63 23.45
N TYR A 90 -25.06 3.49 23.63
CA TYR A 90 -25.28 2.58 24.77
C TYR A 90 -25.67 3.26 26.09
N SER A 91 -26.75 2.77 26.70
CA SER A 91 -27.22 3.16 28.03
C SER A 91 -27.58 1.91 28.82
N SER A 92 -26.85 1.66 29.91
CA SER A 92 -27.07 0.50 30.76
C SER A 92 -28.48 0.45 31.36
N TYR A 93 -29.09 1.61 31.60
CA TYR A 93 -30.46 1.71 32.10
C TYR A 93 -31.50 1.22 31.08
N VAL A 94 -31.31 1.60 29.80
CA VAL A 94 -32.21 1.21 28.72
C VAL A 94 -32.02 -0.25 28.36
N ASP A 95 -30.78 -0.73 28.37
CA ASP A 95 -30.43 -2.12 28.15
C ASP A 95 -31.09 -3.04 29.20
N GLU A 96 -31.00 -2.69 30.48
CA GLU A 96 -31.64 -3.45 31.57
C GLU A 96 -33.18 -3.43 31.45
N TYR A 97 -33.76 -2.26 31.14
CA TYR A 97 -35.21 -2.13 30.96
C TYR A 97 -35.73 -2.95 29.76
N VAL A 98 -34.97 -2.98 28.66
CA VAL A 98 -35.27 -3.78 27.47
C VAL A 98 -35.22 -5.27 27.78
N HIS A 99 -34.15 -5.76 28.39
CA HIS A 99 -34.02 -7.18 28.72
C HIS A 99 -35.07 -7.64 29.76
N GLN A 100 -35.53 -6.72 30.61
CA GLN A 100 -36.65 -6.98 31.52
C GLN A 100 -38.00 -7.11 30.78
N LYS A 101 -38.23 -6.31 29.73
CA LYS A 101 -39.51 -6.27 28.99
C LYS A 101 -39.57 -7.27 27.83
N LEU A 102 -38.44 -7.58 27.21
CA LEU A 102 -38.29 -8.53 26.11
C LEU A 102 -37.19 -9.55 26.46
N PRO A 103 -37.50 -10.54 27.33
CA PRO A 103 -36.53 -11.54 27.76
C PRO A 103 -36.08 -12.51 26.64
N THR A 104 -36.71 -12.44 25.46
CA THR A 104 -36.30 -13.16 24.24
C THR A 104 -34.99 -12.62 23.67
N ILE A 105 -34.71 -11.33 23.89
CA ILE A 105 -33.47 -10.68 23.43
C ILE A 105 -32.41 -10.92 24.51
N LYS A 106 -31.36 -11.65 24.13
CA LYS A 106 -30.26 -12.06 25.03
C LYS A 106 -28.98 -11.27 24.81
N THR A 107 -28.93 -10.47 23.75
CA THR A 107 -27.76 -9.68 23.37
C THR A 107 -27.89 -8.26 23.92
N PRO A 108 -26.83 -7.69 24.53
CA PRO A 108 -26.86 -6.30 24.98
C PRO A 108 -27.14 -5.35 23.81
N LEU A 109 -27.72 -4.18 24.08
CA LEU A 109 -27.89 -3.12 23.08
C LEU A 109 -26.56 -2.38 22.89
N GLU A 110 -26.17 -2.02 21.68
CA GLU A 110 -25.02 -1.13 21.42
C GLU A 110 -25.45 0.34 21.30
N CYS A 111 -26.63 0.56 20.75
CA CYS A 111 -27.27 1.86 20.53
C CYS A 111 -28.78 1.65 20.33
N TYR A 112 -29.57 2.71 20.43
CA TYR A 112 -31.02 2.63 20.23
C TYR A 112 -31.60 3.93 19.67
N LEU A 113 -32.74 3.80 19.00
CA LEU A 113 -33.46 4.89 18.36
C LEU A 113 -34.69 5.26 19.19
N ILE A 114 -34.80 6.53 19.55
CA ILE A 114 -35.96 7.07 20.26
C ILE A 114 -36.82 7.90 19.31
N LEU A 115 -38.09 7.53 19.21
CA LEU A 115 -39.14 8.35 18.58
C LEU A 115 -40.06 8.89 19.66
N THR A 116 -40.33 10.19 19.66
CA THR A 116 -41.23 10.82 20.63
C THR A 116 -42.40 11.53 19.94
N ASN A 117 -43.48 11.78 20.68
CA ASN A 117 -44.72 12.40 20.19
C ASN A 117 -45.58 11.55 19.24
N LEU A 118 -45.52 10.22 19.30
CA LEU A 118 -46.37 9.32 18.50
C LEU A 118 -47.81 9.14 19.05
N ASN A 119 -48.14 9.69 20.22
CA ASN A 119 -49.51 9.73 20.73
C ASN A 119 -49.79 11.07 21.41
N THR A 120 -50.65 11.88 20.81
CA THR A 120 -51.03 13.23 21.25
C THR A 120 -52.48 13.31 21.76
N ASP A 121 -53.28 12.26 21.59
CA ASP A 121 -54.68 12.19 22.03
C ASP A 121 -54.85 11.19 23.19
N ARG A 122 -55.07 11.70 24.41
CA ARG A 122 -55.22 10.86 25.61
C ARG A 122 -56.44 9.92 25.57
N ASN A 123 -57.41 10.17 24.70
CA ASN A 123 -58.65 9.39 24.61
C ASN A 123 -58.62 8.34 23.49
N LYS A 124 -57.55 8.28 22.69
CA LYS A 124 -57.39 7.31 21.60
C LYS A 124 -56.05 6.59 21.70
N ILE A 125 -56.07 5.29 21.49
CA ILE A 125 -54.86 4.47 21.40
C ILE A 125 -54.55 4.31 19.90
N PRO A 126 -53.54 5.00 19.34
CA PRO A 126 -53.17 4.81 17.95
C PRO A 126 -52.56 3.42 17.75
N VAL A 127 -52.95 2.78 16.64
CA VAL A 127 -52.48 1.45 16.23
C VAL A 127 -51.59 1.59 15.01
N TYR A 128 -50.34 1.13 15.09
CA TYR A 128 -49.40 1.15 13.97
C TYR A 128 -49.26 -0.25 13.38
N ASP A 129 -49.47 -0.39 12.09
CA ASP A 129 -49.25 -1.63 11.34
C ASP A 129 -47.76 -1.77 11.00
N VAL A 130 -47.15 -2.85 11.45
CA VAL A 130 -45.79 -3.24 11.09
C VAL A 130 -45.87 -4.04 9.80
N LYS A 131 -45.29 -3.53 8.72
CA LYS A 131 -45.32 -4.12 7.38
C LYS A 131 -43.94 -4.56 6.95
N VAL A 132 -43.84 -5.78 6.44
CA VAL A 132 -42.63 -6.33 5.81
C VAL A 132 -43.02 -6.76 4.40
N ASN A 133 -42.31 -6.26 3.39
CA ASN A 133 -42.61 -6.46 1.98
C ASN A 133 -44.08 -6.11 1.63
N GLY A 134 -44.66 -5.10 2.30
CA GLY A 134 -46.05 -4.65 2.12
C GLY A 134 -47.12 -5.40 2.93
N ASP A 135 -46.83 -6.59 3.47
CA ASP A 135 -47.77 -7.38 4.26
C ASP A 135 -47.72 -6.99 5.75
N THR A 136 -48.88 -6.79 6.40
CA THR A 136 -48.93 -6.48 7.83
C THR A 136 -48.61 -7.73 8.66
N VAL A 137 -47.48 -7.70 9.37
CA VAL A 137 -46.96 -8.82 10.17
C VAL A 137 -47.19 -8.66 11.68
N ASP A 138 -47.36 -7.43 12.15
CA ASP A 138 -47.67 -7.14 13.54
C ASP A 138 -48.45 -5.82 13.68
N LYS A 139 -49.06 -5.59 14.84
CA LYS A 139 -49.74 -4.33 15.16
C LYS A 139 -49.34 -3.79 16.52
N LEU A 140 -48.96 -2.52 16.57
CA LEU A 140 -48.50 -1.83 17.77
C LEU A 140 -49.57 -0.90 18.34
N ASN A 141 -49.96 -1.10 19.59
CA ASN A 141 -50.82 -0.19 20.33
C ASN A 141 -49.97 0.75 21.20
N VAL A 142 -49.93 2.05 20.87
CA VAL A 142 -49.18 3.03 21.67
C VAL A 142 -50.08 3.59 22.78
N THR A 143 -50.07 2.94 23.94
CA THR A 143 -50.90 3.33 25.10
C THR A 143 -50.26 4.42 25.95
N ASN A 144 -51.09 5.35 26.45
CA ASN A 144 -50.68 6.41 27.37
C ASN A 144 -51.31 6.10 28.74
N THR A 145 -50.59 5.49 29.69
CA THR A 145 -51.17 5.10 30.99
C THR A 145 -50.90 6.15 32.08
N ASP A 146 -51.96 6.59 32.76
CA ASP A 146 -52.03 7.75 33.68
C ASP A 146 -51.34 7.57 35.07
N SER A 147 -50.31 6.75 35.21
CA SER A 147 -49.63 6.58 36.49
C SER A 147 -48.11 6.45 36.37
N ILE A 148 -47.44 7.59 36.60
CA ILE A 148 -46.07 7.75 37.11
C ILE A 148 -44.95 7.27 36.16
N SER A 149 -44.47 8.22 35.35
CA SER A 149 -43.08 8.43 34.89
C SER A 149 -42.29 7.27 34.26
N GLN A 150 -42.75 6.73 33.12
CA GLN A 150 -41.92 6.33 31.96
C GLN A 150 -42.78 5.69 30.84
N TYR A 151 -42.95 6.43 29.74
CA TYR A 151 -43.91 6.13 28.68
C TYR A 151 -43.35 5.21 27.60
N LEU A 152 -42.98 3.97 27.92
CA LEU A 152 -42.21 3.11 27.01
C LEU A 152 -42.95 1.91 26.45
N THR A 153 -43.25 1.97 25.14
CA THR A 153 -43.66 0.81 24.35
C THR A 153 -42.47 0.33 23.55
N ILE A 154 -42.15 -0.95 23.67
CA ILE A 154 -41.00 -1.60 23.04
C ILE A 154 -41.54 -2.71 22.12
N ILE A 155 -41.02 -2.79 20.89
CA ILE A 155 -41.44 -3.79 19.90
C ILE A 155 -40.27 -4.70 19.57
N ASP A 156 -40.50 -6.00 19.68
CA ASP A 156 -39.59 -6.98 19.12
C ASP A 156 -39.75 -7.06 17.59
N THR A 157 -38.83 -6.43 16.85
CA THR A 157 -38.73 -6.55 15.39
C THR A 157 -37.78 -7.67 14.96
N SER A 158 -37.31 -8.50 15.90
CA SER A 158 -36.61 -9.73 15.56
C SER A 158 -37.62 -10.71 15.00
N GLY A 159 -37.28 -11.34 13.88
CA GLY A 159 -38.18 -12.19 13.12
C GLY A 159 -37.53 -12.56 11.80
N CYS A 160 -37.87 -13.73 11.27
CA CYS A 160 -37.19 -14.28 10.11
C CYS A 160 -38.03 -14.09 8.84
N ARG A 161 -37.38 -13.71 7.74
CA ARG A 161 -37.99 -13.70 6.39
C ARG A 161 -37.67 -15.02 5.66
N GLN A 162 -38.70 -15.73 5.19
CA GLN A 162 -38.53 -16.85 4.27
C GLN A 162 -38.81 -16.37 2.84
N SER A 163 -37.97 -16.77 1.87
CA SER A 163 -38.04 -16.41 0.45
C SER A 163 -39.47 -16.39 -0.12
N GLY A 164 -40.14 -15.24 -0.02
CA GLY A 164 -41.30 -14.91 -0.83
C GLY A 164 -42.69 -14.70 -0.21
N CYS A 165 -42.97 -14.81 1.11
CA CYS A 165 -44.16 -14.17 1.77
C CYS A 165 -44.48 -14.59 3.23
N VAL A 166 -43.87 -15.63 3.82
CA VAL A 166 -44.31 -16.12 5.16
C VAL A 166 -43.37 -15.68 6.26
N MET A 167 -43.94 -15.10 7.32
CA MET A 167 -43.24 -14.36 8.38
C MET A 167 -43.39 -15.09 9.72
N TYR A 168 -42.28 -15.26 10.45
CA TYR A 168 -42.27 -15.98 11.72
C TYR A 168 -41.68 -15.11 12.82
N LYS A 169 -42.45 -14.90 13.90
CA LYS A 169 -41.92 -14.30 15.13
C LYS A 169 -40.88 -15.26 15.74
N PRO A 170 -39.92 -14.75 16.53
CA PRO A 170 -38.95 -15.58 17.24
C PRO A 170 -39.67 -16.65 18.06
N GLY A 171 -39.23 -17.90 17.96
CA GLY A 171 -39.85 -19.05 18.63
C GLY A 171 -41.13 -19.59 17.97
N THR A 172 -41.56 -19.06 16.81
CA THR A 172 -42.69 -19.65 16.07
C THR A 172 -42.24 -20.97 15.43
N VAL A 173 -42.84 -22.08 15.85
CA VAL A 173 -42.66 -23.40 15.24
C VAL A 173 -43.73 -23.61 14.17
N VAL A 174 -43.31 -23.86 12.95
CA VAL A 174 -44.19 -23.94 11.79
C VAL A 174 -44.21 -25.37 11.28
N ASN A 175 -45.39 -26.00 11.33
CA ASN A 175 -45.61 -27.28 10.69
C ASN A 175 -46.01 -27.03 9.23
N SER A 176 -45.05 -27.15 8.31
CA SER A 176 -45.38 -27.33 6.90
C SER A 176 -45.88 -28.77 6.70
N ASN A 177 -46.88 -29.00 5.85
CA ASN A 177 -47.46 -30.33 5.60
C ASN A 177 -46.50 -31.33 4.87
N THR A 178 -45.20 -31.13 4.99
CA THR A 178 -44.13 -32.05 4.58
C THR A 178 -43.04 -32.08 5.65
N GLY A 179 -43.32 -32.74 6.78
CA GLY A 179 -42.32 -33.33 7.68
C GLY A 179 -41.34 -32.43 8.44
N THR A 180 -41.16 -31.14 8.13
CA THR A 180 -40.15 -30.27 8.76
C THR A 180 -40.76 -29.24 9.70
N CYS A 181 -40.23 -29.16 10.91
CA CYS A 181 -40.49 -28.07 11.86
C CYS A 181 -39.51 -26.93 11.57
N LEU A 182 -39.97 -25.82 11.00
CA LEU A 182 -39.19 -24.59 10.87
C LEU A 182 -39.30 -23.80 12.17
N ASN A 183 -38.16 -23.41 12.77
CA ASN A 183 -38.06 -22.62 13.98
C ASN A 183 -37.28 -21.32 13.69
N CYS A 184 -37.84 -20.16 14.00
CA CYS A 184 -37.11 -18.90 13.93
C CYS A 184 -36.33 -18.70 15.24
N SER A 185 -35.00 -18.76 15.18
CA SER A 185 -34.11 -18.67 16.35
C SER A 185 -34.15 -17.29 17.04
N ASP A 186 -33.62 -17.22 18.26
CA ASP A 186 -33.47 -15.99 19.06
C ASP A 186 -32.62 -14.89 18.37
N THR A 187 -31.95 -15.22 17.25
CA THR A 187 -31.18 -14.27 16.42
C THR A 187 -31.87 -13.96 15.09
N ALA A 188 -33.18 -14.23 14.96
CA ALA A 188 -33.94 -14.02 13.73
C ALA A 188 -33.40 -14.78 12.50
N VAL A 189 -32.78 -15.94 12.72
CA VAL A 189 -32.34 -16.88 11.66
C VAL A 189 -33.30 -18.08 11.61
N LEU A 190 -33.79 -18.42 10.41
CA LEU A 190 -34.63 -19.59 10.15
C LEU A 190 -33.81 -20.88 10.34
N GLN A 191 -34.24 -21.74 11.25
CA GLN A 191 -33.68 -23.07 11.49
C GLN A 191 -34.68 -24.14 11.06
N THR A 192 -34.25 -25.13 10.30
CA THR A 192 -35.02 -26.35 10.03
C THR A 192 -34.68 -27.41 11.06
N SER A 193 -35.70 -28.01 11.66
CA SER A 193 -35.56 -29.18 12.54
C SER A 193 -36.42 -30.31 11.97
N ASP A 194 -35.79 -31.44 11.69
CA ASP A 194 -36.41 -32.60 11.05
C ASP A 194 -36.73 -33.66 12.13
N PRO A 195 -38.01 -34.00 12.41
CA PRO A 195 -38.35 -35.11 13.28
C PRO A 195 -38.57 -36.38 12.45
N THR A 196 -37.79 -37.41 12.76
CA THR A 196 -38.00 -38.84 12.52
C THR A 196 -37.62 -39.45 11.15
N THR A 197 -36.55 -40.26 11.20
CA THR A 197 -36.55 -41.59 10.58
C THR A 197 -36.29 -42.65 11.65
N THR A 198 -37.34 -43.06 12.36
CA THR A 198 -37.37 -44.37 13.04
C THR A 198 -38.14 -45.35 12.16
N SER A 199 -37.43 -46.03 11.27
CA SER A 199 -37.82 -47.35 10.80
C SER A 199 -36.91 -48.38 11.45
N THR A 200 -37.25 -48.75 12.69
CA THR A 200 -36.73 -49.98 13.31
C THR A 200 -37.87 -50.97 13.47
N THR A 201 -37.83 -52.02 12.68
CA THR A 201 -37.89 -53.36 13.27
C THR A 201 -36.44 -53.80 13.46
N SER A 202 -36.01 -53.83 14.72
CA SER A 202 -34.66 -54.05 15.25
C SER A 202 -34.18 -55.52 15.09
N PRO A 203 -33.01 -55.93 15.64
CA PRO A 203 -31.85 -55.16 16.13
C PRO A 203 -30.49 -55.71 15.65
N THR A 204 -29.53 -54.87 15.30
CA THR A 204 -28.15 -55.00 15.84
C THR A 204 -27.37 -53.70 15.64
N THR A 205 -26.79 -53.23 16.73
CA THR A 205 -25.94 -52.05 16.86
C THR A 205 -24.73 -52.14 15.94
N THR A 206 -24.68 -51.30 14.91
CA THR A 206 -23.42 -50.87 14.29
C THR A 206 -23.58 -49.39 13.97
N THR A 207 -22.98 -48.55 14.80
CA THR A 207 -22.77 -47.13 14.60
C THR A 207 -21.86 -46.94 13.37
N THR A 208 -22.45 -46.78 12.19
CA THR A 208 -21.74 -46.20 11.05
C THR A 208 -21.69 -44.68 11.27
N THR A 209 -20.56 -44.18 11.75
CA THR A 209 -20.23 -42.76 11.73
C THR A 209 -20.21 -42.29 10.28
N THR A 210 -21.20 -41.52 9.84
CA THR A 210 -21.21 -40.88 8.53
C THR A 210 -20.14 -39.79 8.51
N THR A 211 -19.09 -39.99 7.71
CA THR A 211 -18.04 -39.00 7.47
C THR A 211 -18.59 -37.89 6.58
N THR A 212 -18.50 -36.65 7.03
CA THR A 212 -18.86 -35.45 6.27
C THR A 212 -17.64 -34.97 5.48
N SER A 213 -17.88 -34.37 4.31
CA SER A 213 -16.85 -33.74 3.50
C SER A 213 -17.38 -32.39 3.02
N THR A 214 -16.69 -31.31 3.39
CA THR A 214 -17.05 -29.93 2.99
C THR A 214 -15.79 -29.17 2.57
N THR A 215 -15.96 -28.17 1.71
CA THR A 215 -14.83 -27.41 1.14
C THR A 215 -15.05 -25.91 1.32
N CYS A 216 -14.04 -25.24 1.86
CA CYS A 216 -13.90 -23.79 1.86
C CYS A 216 -13.04 -23.39 0.66
N THR A 217 -13.46 -22.38 -0.10
CA THR A 217 -12.74 -21.91 -1.29
C THR A 217 -12.31 -20.46 -1.09
N VAL A 218 -11.04 -20.17 -1.32
CA VAL A 218 -10.49 -18.82 -1.36
C VAL A 218 -10.04 -18.54 -2.78
N THR A 219 -10.68 -17.60 -3.46
CA THR A 219 -10.40 -17.27 -4.85
C THR A 219 -10.62 -15.78 -5.09
N GLY A 220 -9.67 -15.15 -5.79
CA GLY A 220 -9.64 -13.69 -5.87
C GLY A 220 -9.54 -13.05 -4.48
N PRO A 221 -10.35 -12.01 -4.16
CA PRO A 221 -10.48 -11.44 -2.83
C PRO A 221 -11.42 -12.23 -1.91
N THR A 222 -12.04 -13.32 -2.39
CA THR A 222 -13.23 -13.88 -1.75
C THR A 222 -12.93 -15.18 -1.02
N VAL A 223 -13.41 -15.29 0.22
CA VAL A 223 -13.48 -16.54 0.99
C VAL A 223 -14.93 -17.02 1.03
N ILE A 224 -15.16 -18.21 0.49
CA ILE A 224 -16.42 -18.95 0.57
C ILE A 224 -16.23 -20.02 1.66
N ASP A 225 -16.90 -19.85 2.79
CA ASP A 225 -16.73 -20.72 3.96
C ASP A 225 -17.38 -22.10 3.77
N PHE A 226 -17.26 -23.00 4.77
CA PHE A 226 -17.85 -24.34 4.71
C PHE A 226 -19.39 -24.36 4.59
N HIS A 227 -20.07 -23.26 4.89
CA HIS A 227 -21.53 -23.11 4.82
C HIS A 227 -21.98 -22.32 3.58
N GLY A 228 -21.05 -21.92 2.70
CA GLY A 228 -21.32 -21.12 1.51
C GLY A 228 -21.45 -19.61 1.76
N GLN A 229 -21.07 -19.11 2.94
CA GLN A 229 -21.04 -17.68 3.22
C GLN A 229 -19.84 -17.01 2.53
N VAL A 230 -20.10 -15.84 1.95
CA VAL A 230 -19.12 -15.08 1.16
C VAL A 230 -18.53 -13.96 2.01
N ASN A 231 -17.21 -13.98 2.19
CA ASN A 231 -16.45 -12.90 2.82
C ASN A 231 -15.48 -12.30 1.81
N SER A 232 -15.62 -11.02 1.50
CA SER A 232 -14.72 -10.30 0.57
C SER A 232 -13.64 -9.55 1.34
N ILE A 233 -12.38 -9.83 1.02
CA ILE A 233 -11.19 -9.20 1.60
C ILE A 233 -10.82 -7.99 0.74
N GLN A 234 -10.89 -6.79 1.32
CA GLN A 234 -10.62 -5.53 0.60
C GLN A 234 -9.19 -5.00 0.80
N ASP A 235 -8.50 -5.48 1.81
CA ASP A 235 -7.15 -5.07 2.15
C ASP A 235 -6.11 -6.16 1.79
N ARG A 236 -4.85 -5.92 2.12
CA ARG A 236 -3.72 -6.81 1.78
C ARG A 236 -3.15 -7.54 2.99
N CYS A 237 -3.95 -7.69 4.03
CA CYS A 237 -3.47 -8.30 5.26
C CYS A 237 -3.52 -9.83 5.18
N ALA A 238 -2.83 -10.48 6.11
CA ALA A 238 -2.93 -11.92 6.29
C ALA A 238 -4.11 -12.26 7.21
N TYR A 239 -4.87 -13.30 6.85
CA TYR A 239 -6.07 -13.74 7.57
C TYR A 239 -5.99 -15.20 7.98
N SER A 240 -6.50 -15.54 9.16
CA SER A 240 -6.71 -16.93 9.57
C SER A 240 -7.89 -17.54 8.83
N LEU A 241 -7.61 -18.49 7.93
CA LEU A 241 -8.63 -19.28 7.24
C LEU A 241 -9.16 -20.39 8.13
N LEU A 242 -8.26 -21.14 8.76
CA LEU A 242 -8.61 -22.31 9.58
C LEU A 242 -7.68 -22.41 10.78
N SER A 243 -8.26 -22.63 11.94
CA SER A 243 -7.55 -22.94 13.18
C SER A 243 -8.42 -23.87 14.04
N ASP A 244 -7.78 -24.74 14.82
CA ASP A 244 -8.48 -25.60 15.78
C ASP A 244 -7.95 -25.28 17.19
N PRO A 245 -8.77 -24.70 18.08
CA PRO A 245 -8.37 -24.41 19.46
C PRO A 245 -7.88 -25.65 20.24
N SER A 246 -8.27 -26.86 19.81
CA SER A 246 -7.91 -28.15 20.40
C SER A 246 -6.54 -28.65 19.91
N VAL A 247 -6.06 -28.14 18.78
CA VAL A 247 -4.76 -28.49 18.19
C VAL A 247 -3.83 -27.27 18.30
N PRO A 248 -2.95 -27.22 19.30
CA PRO A 248 -2.10 -26.06 19.52
C PRO A 248 -1.20 -25.79 18.31
N ASN A 249 -1.09 -24.52 17.93
CA ASN A 249 -0.29 -24.02 16.81
C ASN A 249 -0.74 -24.46 15.40
N PHE A 250 -1.88 -25.15 15.26
CA PHE A 250 -2.45 -25.44 13.95
C PHE A 250 -3.15 -24.20 13.38
N GLN A 251 -2.64 -23.66 12.28
CA GLN A 251 -3.26 -22.56 11.53
C GLN A 251 -3.03 -22.72 10.02
N VAL A 252 -4.04 -22.32 9.26
CA VAL A 252 -3.96 -22.08 7.83
C VAL A 252 -4.25 -20.60 7.61
N LEU A 253 -3.30 -19.89 7.03
CA LEU A 253 -3.34 -18.45 6.80
C LEU A 253 -3.40 -18.16 5.31
N ALA A 254 -4.20 -17.18 4.90
CA ALA A 254 -4.16 -16.60 3.56
C ALA A 254 -3.48 -15.25 3.61
N ASN A 255 -2.54 -15.01 2.69
CA ASN A 255 -1.95 -13.70 2.46
C ASN A 255 -2.55 -13.08 1.19
N PHE A 256 -2.94 -11.82 1.27
CA PHE A 256 -3.54 -11.10 0.15
C PHE A 256 -2.61 -9.98 -0.33
N GLN A 257 -2.57 -9.76 -1.64
CA GLN A 257 -1.80 -8.68 -2.27
C GLN A 257 -2.57 -8.13 -3.47
N GLU A 258 -2.20 -6.95 -3.93
CA GLU A 258 -2.72 -6.36 -5.15
C GLU A 258 -2.02 -6.88 -6.41
N ARG A 259 -2.68 -6.77 -7.56
CA ARG A 259 -2.13 -7.07 -8.90
C ARG A 259 -2.05 -5.79 -9.74
N ARG A 260 -2.80 -5.70 -10.85
CA ARG A 260 -2.83 -4.52 -11.74
C ARG A 260 -3.57 -3.30 -11.18
N ARG A 261 -4.41 -3.48 -10.16
CA ARG A 261 -5.17 -2.42 -9.51
C ARG A 261 -4.91 -2.41 -8.01
N LYS A 262 -4.81 -1.23 -7.40
CA LYS A 262 -4.50 -1.03 -5.98
C LYS A 262 -5.70 -1.31 -5.07
N ASP A 263 -6.91 -1.20 -5.61
CA ASP A 263 -8.20 -1.31 -4.91
C ASP A 263 -8.84 -2.72 -4.97
N VAL A 264 -8.11 -3.70 -5.49
CA VAL A 264 -8.55 -5.11 -5.54
C VAL A 264 -7.45 -6.01 -4.96
N SER A 265 -7.81 -6.75 -3.92
CA SER A 265 -6.92 -7.74 -3.30
C SER A 265 -7.10 -9.12 -3.95
N PHE A 266 -6.04 -9.92 -3.93
CA PHE A 266 -6.04 -11.29 -4.41
C PHE A 266 -5.29 -12.17 -3.44
N LEU A 267 -5.78 -13.40 -3.23
CA LEU A 267 -5.00 -14.44 -2.61
C LEU A 267 -3.66 -14.59 -3.34
N ASP A 268 -2.58 -14.44 -2.59
CA ASP A 268 -1.21 -14.41 -3.10
C ASP A 268 -0.41 -15.63 -2.64
N SER A 269 -0.63 -16.05 -1.39
CA SER A 269 -0.03 -17.25 -0.84
C SER A 269 -0.84 -17.83 0.32
N VAL A 270 -0.59 -19.10 0.63
CA VAL A 270 -1.15 -19.80 1.79
C VAL A 270 -0.01 -20.23 2.70
N THR A 271 -0.12 -19.95 3.99
CA THR A 271 0.89 -20.36 4.98
C THR A 271 0.27 -21.35 5.96
N LEU A 272 0.95 -22.47 6.19
CA LEU A 272 0.53 -23.52 7.11
C LEU A 272 1.47 -23.56 8.31
N THR A 273 0.87 -23.69 9.49
CA THR A 273 1.58 -23.99 10.74
C THR A 273 0.90 -25.21 11.36
N VAL A 274 1.63 -26.29 11.61
CA VAL A 274 1.02 -27.57 12.03
C VAL A 274 1.64 -28.15 13.31
N ASP A 275 2.76 -27.61 13.77
CA ASP A 275 3.47 -28.09 14.95
C ASP A 275 3.98 -26.93 15.83
N GLY A 276 4.22 -27.20 17.12
CA GLY A 276 4.95 -26.28 18.01
C GLY A 276 6.45 -26.13 17.69
N SER A 277 6.89 -26.61 16.52
CA SER A 277 8.26 -26.47 15.99
C SER A 277 8.56 -25.04 15.54
N GLY A 278 7.52 -24.25 15.23
CA GLY A 278 7.65 -22.87 14.74
C GLY A 278 8.01 -22.74 13.25
N VAL A 279 8.07 -23.85 12.50
CA VAL A 279 8.36 -23.85 11.06
C VAL A 279 7.11 -23.44 10.28
N LEU A 280 7.27 -22.51 9.34
CA LEU A 280 6.22 -22.04 8.45
C LEU A 280 6.33 -22.75 7.09
N ILE A 281 5.23 -23.32 6.60
CA ILE A 281 5.18 -23.89 5.24
C ILE A 281 4.41 -22.91 4.36
N HIS A 282 5.11 -22.23 3.45
CA HIS A 282 4.53 -21.27 2.51
C HIS A 282 4.26 -21.94 1.17
N LEU A 283 3.02 -21.84 0.70
CA LEU A 283 2.59 -22.20 -0.65
C LEU A 283 2.47 -20.90 -1.45
N GLU A 284 3.36 -20.67 -2.39
CA GLU A 284 3.46 -19.44 -3.19
C GLU A 284 3.10 -19.68 -4.66
N GLN A 285 2.93 -18.57 -5.40
CA GLN A 285 2.71 -18.57 -6.85
C GLN A 285 3.73 -19.43 -7.60
N GLY A 286 3.30 -20.02 -8.70
CA GLY A 286 4.10 -20.94 -9.52
C GLY A 286 4.37 -22.31 -8.90
N GLY A 287 3.61 -22.66 -7.86
CA GLY A 287 3.76 -23.94 -7.16
C GLY A 287 5.08 -24.05 -6.43
N VAL A 288 5.62 -22.92 -5.97
CA VAL A 288 6.79 -22.85 -5.09
C VAL A 288 6.34 -23.16 -3.67
N VAL A 289 7.08 -24.04 -3.00
CA VAL A 289 6.87 -24.33 -1.59
C VAL A 289 8.13 -23.95 -0.82
N LYS A 290 7.98 -23.15 0.23
CA LYS A 290 9.09 -22.80 1.12
C LYS A 290 8.84 -23.33 2.52
N LEU A 291 9.91 -23.82 3.14
CA LEU A 291 10.00 -24.03 4.58
C LEU A 291 10.76 -22.85 5.16
N ASP A 292 10.04 -21.99 5.89
CA ASP A 292 10.50 -20.64 6.23
C ASP A 292 10.99 -19.93 4.94
N ASP A 293 12.27 -19.58 4.85
CA ASP A 293 12.84 -18.93 3.66
C ASP A 293 13.44 -19.89 2.62
N SER A 294 13.43 -21.21 2.88
CA SER A 294 14.11 -22.21 2.04
C SER A 294 13.16 -22.91 1.07
N VAL A 295 13.42 -22.77 -0.24
CA VAL A 295 12.63 -23.43 -1.30
C VAL A 295 12.81 -24.96 -1.25
N MET A 296 11.69 -25.67 -1.31
CA MET A 296 11.61 -27.13 -1.35
C MET A 296 11.26 -27.62 -2.76
N THR A 297 11.92 -28.68 -3.20
CA THR A 297 11.56 -29.37 -4.45
C THR A 297 10.55 -30.48 -4.17
N LEU A 298 9.33 -30.31 -4.66
CA LEU A 298 8.26 -31.30 -4.58
C LEU A 298 8.07 -32.03 -5.92
N ASN A 299 7.54 -33.24 -5.85
CA ASN A 299 7.10 -34.02 -7.00
C ASN A 299 5.67 -34.54 -6.75
N SER A 300 5.16 -35.36 -7.66
CA SER A 300 3.81 -35.94 -7.53
C SER A 300 3.69 -36.96 -6.41
N SER A 301 4.81 -37.49 -5.90
CA SER A 301 4.82 -38.37 -4.74
C SER A 301 4.76 -37.55 -3.47
N ALA A 302 3.96 -38.01 -2.54
CA ALA A 302 3.74 -37.29 -1.30
C ALA A 302 4.97 -37.37 -0.37
N GLN A 303 5.39 -36.23 0.18
CA GLN A 303 6.54 -36.09 1.06
C GLN A 303 6.09 -35.59 2.43
N LEU A 304 6.39 -36.35 3.49
CA LEU A 304 6.03 -35.97 4.86
C LEU A 304 7.06 -34.99 5.44
N VAL A 305 6.60 -33.81 5.80
CA VAL A 305 7.41 -32.70 6.32
C VAL A 305 6.69 -32.11 7.52
N HIS A 306 7.28 -32.20 8.71
CA HIS A 306 6.69 -31.64 9.95
C HIS A 306 5.20 -31.99 10.14
N GLY A 307 4.84 -33.27 9.97
CA GLY A 307 3.46 -33.75 10.12
C GLY A 307 2.52 -33.44 8.95
N VAL A 308 3.00 -32.76 7.90
CA VAL A 308 2.23 -32.40 6.70
C VAL A 308 2.73 -33.20 5.51
N GLU A 309 1.82 -33.88 4.82
CA GLU A 309 2.12 -34.62 3.60
C GLU A 309 1.94 -33.69 2.38
N LEU A 310 3.05 -33.29 1.77
CA LEU A 310 3.10 -32.34 0.65
C LEU A 310 3.29 -33.05 -0.69
N SER A 311 2.54 -32.66 -1.71
CA SER A 311 2.71 -33.14 -3.08
C SER A 311 2.46 -32.02 -4.10
N LYS A 312 3.11 -32.09 -5.26
CA LYS A 312 2.95 -31.15 -6.37
C LYS A 312 2.64 -31.91 -7.65
N ASN A 313 1.56 -31.53 -8.33
CA ASN A 313 1.23 -32.04 -9.67
C ASN A 313 0.99 -30.87 -10.63
N GLN A 314 0.53 -31.17 -11.85
CA GLN A 314 0.27 -30.16 -12.88
C GLN A 314 -0.82 -29.16 -12.47
N SER A 315 -1.77 -29.55 -11.61
CA SER A 315 -2.87 -28.70 -11.13
C SER A 315 -2.48 -27.78 -9.98
N GLY A 316 -1.45 -28.12 -9.19
CA GLY A 316 -1.02 -27.30 -8.06
C GLY A 316 -0.34 -28.10 -6.96
N VAL A 317 -0.24 -27.48 -5.79
CA VAL A 317 0.32 -28.06 -4.57
C VAL A 317 -0.80 -28.53 -3.66
N THR A 318 -0.67 -29.72 -3.07
CA THR A 318 -1.59 -30.24 -2.06
C THR A 318 -0.82 -30.54 -0.78
N ALA A 319 -1.31 -29.98 0.33
CA ALA A 319 -0.87 -30.25 1.68
C ALA A 319 -1.96 -31.02 2.43
N ASN A 320 -1.66 -32.26 2.80
CA ASN A 320 -2.55 -33.14 3.55
C ASN A 320 -2.14 -33.16 5.02
N ILE A 321 -3.07 -32.78 5.91
CA ILE A 321 -2.86 -32.64 7.34
C ILE A 321 -3.81 -33.60 8.05
N SER A 322 -3.25 -34.64 8.69
CA SER A 322 -4.01 -35.63 9.45
C SER A 322 -4.06 -35.25 10.93
N LEU A 323 -5.21 -34.76 11.40
CA LEU A 323 -5.45 -34.38 12.79
C LEU A 323 -6.21 -35.49 13.54
N PRO A 324 -6.24 -35.48 14.89
CA PRO A 324 -6.81 -36.58 15.67
C PRO A 324 -8.27 -36.91 15.36
N ASN A 325 -9.07 -35.91 15.00
CA ASN A 325 -10.52 -36.04 14.80
C ASN A 325 -10.93 -35.94 13.33
N TYR A 326 -10.09 -35.37 12.46
CA TYR A 326 -10.42 -35.10 11.06
C TYR A 326 -9.15 -34.96 10.22
N THR A 327 -9.31 -35.00 8.91
CA THR A 327 -8.25 -34.71 7.94
C THR A 327 -8.58 -33.41 7.22
N THR A 328 -7.59 -32.55 7.05
CA THR A 328 -7.69 -31.32 6.25
C THR A 328 -6.75 -31.39 5.06
N LEU A 329 -7.29 -31.15 3.87
CA LEU A 329 -6.55 -31.07 2.63
C LEU A 329 -6.54 -29.61 2.17
N VAL A 330 -5.36 -29.01 2.05
CA VAL A 330 -5.18 -27.66 1.49
C VAL A 330 -4.59 -27.79 0.11
N PHE A 331 -5.39 -27.48 -0.91
CA PHE A 331 -4.93 -27.37 -2.29
C PHE A 331 -4.69 -25.90 -2.65
N PHE A 332 -3.61 -25.61 -3.37
CA PHE A 332 -3.30 -24.28 -3.88
C PHE A 332 -2.73 -24.38 -5.30
N ASP A 333 -3.37 -23.70 -6.26
CA ASP A 333 -2.95 -23.66 -7.67
C ASP A 333 -2.09 -22.44 -8.03
N GLY A 334 -1.79 -21.58 -7.04
CA GLY A 334 -1.10 -20.30 -7.21
C GLY A 334 -2.00 -19.09 -6.94
N TYR A 335 -3.33 -19.21 -7.08
CA TYR A 335 -4.27 -18.10 -6.90
C TYR A 335 -5.62 -18.48 -6.28
N THR A 336 -5.95 -19.76 -6.27
CA THR A 336 -7.11 -20.33 -5.61
C THR A 336 -6.63 -21.35 -4.58
N ALA A 337 -7.10 -21.20 -3.34
CA ALA A 337 -6.94 -22.20 -2.31
C ALA A 337 -8.27 -22.92 -2.04
N GLN A 338 -8.23 -24.24 -1.92
CA GLN A 338 -9.38 -25.04 -1.48
C GLN A 338 -8.99 -25.88 -0.29
N ILE A 339 -9.70 -25.66 0.82
CA ILE A 339 -9.49 -26.33 2.09
C ILE A 339 -10.64 -27.30 2.28
N THR A 340 -10.38 -28.60 2.19
CA THR A 340 -11.38 -29.65 2.38
C THR A 340 -11.26 -30.24 3.77
N PHE A 341 -12.36 -30.21 4.52
CA PHE A 341 -12.51 -30.89 5.80
C PHE A 341 -13.10 -32.28 5.57
N LYS A 342 -12.51 -33.32 6.16
CA LYS A 342 -13.02 -34.69 6.15
C LYS A 342 -13.02 -35.26 7.57
N GLY A 343 -14.18 -35.44 8.16
CA GLY A 343 -14.29 -35.89 9.55
C GLY A 343 -15.71 -36.35 9.94
N PRO A 344 -15.92 -36.80 11.18
CA PRO A 344 -17.24 -37.10 11.70
C PRO A 344 -17.97 -35.80 12.09
N GLY A 345 -19.16 -35.57 11.52
CA GLY A 345 -20.02 -34.42 11.85
C GLY A 345 -19.63 -33.09 11.17
N GLU A 346 -20.42 -32.04 11.37
CA GLU A 346 -20.16 -30.72 10.79
C GLU A 346 -18.90 -30.06 11.38
N PRO A 347 -18.18 -29.20 10.61
CA PRO A 347 -16.98 -28.47 11.04
C PRO A 347 -17.27 -27.35 12.07
N SER A 348 -18.00 -27.68 13.12
CA SER A 348 -18.37 -26.81 14.25
C SER A 348 -17.21 -26.53 15.23
N LEU A 349 -16.10 -27.27 15.10
CA LEU A 349 -14.94 -27.20 15.99
C LEU A 349 -13.83 -26.25 15.48
N VAL A 350 -13.90 -25.82 14.22
CA VAL A 350 -12.86 -25.02 13.59
C VAL A 350 -13.23 -23.54 13.53
N SER A 351 -12.25 -22.68 13.77
CA SER A 351 -12.37 -21.21 13.77
C SER A 351 -11.59 -20.61 12.60
N GLY A 352 -11.91 -19.36 12.23
CA GLY A 352 -11.31 -18.67 11.08
C GLY A 352 -12.34 -18.39 9.99
N LEU A 353 -11.90 -17.82 8.87
CA LEU A 353 -12.80 -17.44 7.76
C LEU A 353 -13.48 -18.62 7.06
N CYS A 354 -12.90 -19.82 7.13
CA CYS A 354 -13.54 -21.04 6.60
C CYS A 354 -14.51 -21.68 7.61
N GLY A 355 -14.32 -21.44 8.91
CA GLY A 355 -15.14 -21.99 9.98
C GLY A 355 -16.29 -21.07 10.39
N ASN A 356 -16.94 -21.38 11.51
CA ASN A 356 -18.01 -20.54 12.05
C ASN A 356 -17.43 -19.36 12.84
N SER A 357 -17.15 -18.26 12.15
CA SER A 357 -16.65 -17.04 12.77
C SER A 357 -17.80 -16.12 13.18
N SER A 358 -18.09 -16.05 14.47
CA SER A 358 -18.85 -14.92 15.05
C SER A 358 -18.00 -13.65 15.18
N ARG A 359 -16.72 -13.71 14.81
CA ARG A 359 -15.74 -12.64 14.90
C ARG A 359 -15.75 -11.78 13.65
N SER A 360 -15.44 -10.50 13.83
CA SER A 360 -15.27 -9.56 12.71
C SER A 360 -14.01 -9.88 11.91
N LEU A 361 -13.98 -9.47 10.64
CA LEU A 361 -12.79 -9.61 9.77
C LEU A 361 -11.53 -9.04 10.43
N SER A 362 -11.62 -7.89 11.11
CA SER A 362 -10.49 -7.26 11.79
C SER A 362 -9.90 -8.12 12.92
N GLU A 363 -10.71 -8.94 13.60
CA GLU A 363 -10.25 -9.87 14.64
C GLU A 363 -9.59 -11.13 14.08
N LEU A 364 -9.90 -11.50 12.83
CA LEU A 364 -9.30 -12.64 12.14
C LEU A 364 -8.00 -12.27 11.39
N ARG A 365 -7.70 -10.99 11.30
CA ARG A 365 -6.45 -10.48 10.73
C ARG A 365 -5.28 -10.83 11.65
N ILE A 366 -4.19 -11.33 11.07
CA ILE A 366 -2.98 -11.70 11.82
C ILE A 366 -1.86 -10.71 11.52
N SER A 367 -1.71 -9.71 12.39
CA SER A 367 -0.72 -8.63 12.21
C SER A 367 0.73 -9.12 12.09
N ASN A 368 1.10 -10.21 12.77
CA ASN A 368 2.47 -10.74 12.73
C ASN A 368 2.89 -11.25 11.35
N TYR A 369 1.93 -11.64 10.51
CA TYR A 369 2.18 -12.13 9.14
C TYR A 369 1.75 -11.12 8.07
N SER A 370 1.28 -9.94 8.49
CA SER A 370 0.83 -8.90 7.58
C SER A 370 1.92 -7.85 7.37
N VAL A 371 2.04 -7.35 6.14
CA VAL A 371 2.94 -6.21 5.85
C VAL A 371 2.44 -4.93 6.53
N SER A 372 3.37 -4.04 6.92
CA SER A 372 3.00 -2.76 7.53
C SER A 372 2.11 -1.93 6.60
N GLY A 373 0.97 -1.47 7.10
CA GLY A 373 0.01 -0.68 6.31
C GLY A 373 -0.82 -1.52 5.33
N CYS A 374 -0.88 -2.85 5.52
CA CYS A 374 -1.72 -3.73 4.72
C CYS A 374 -3.20 -3.32 4.72
N GLU A 375 -3.67 -2.71 5.82
CA GLU A 375 -5.04 -2.27 6.08
C GLU A 375 -5.45 -1.02 5.30
N VAL A 376 -4.48 -0.35 4.67
CA VAL A 376 -4.74 0.84 3.86
C VAL A 376 -5.51 0.41 2.61
N LEU A 377 -6.75 0.87 2.54
CA LEU A 377 -7.60 0.73 1.37
C LEU A 377 -7.26 1.79 0.33
N TYR A 378 -7.19 1.38 -0.93
CA TYR A 378 -7.00 2.26 -2.07
C TYR A 378 -8.28 2.33 -2.87
N ASN A 379 -8.40 3.37 -3.69
CA ASN A 379 -9.52 3.55 -4.60
C ASN A 379 -8.96 4.01 -5.94
N ASP A 380 -8.96 3.12 -6.93
CA ASP A 380 -8.51 3.43 -8.28
C ASP A 380 -9.71 3.90 -9.11
N THR A 381 -9.45 4.72 -10.13
CA THR A 381 -10.51 5.14 -11.05
C THR A 381 -11.15 3.91 -11.70
N ALA A 382 -12.48 3.91 -11.83
CA ALA A 382 -13.19 2.83 -12.49
C ALA A 382 -12.61 2.58 -13.89
N ASP A 383 -12.34 1.32 -14.23
CA ASP A 383 -11.83 0.95 -15.54
C ASP A 383 -13.01 0.92 -16.53
N SER A 384 -13.06 1.90 -17.42
CA SER A 384 -14.13 2.01 -18.42
C SER A 384 -14.11 0.91 -19.48
N THR A 385 -13.07 0.07 -19.53
CA THR A 385 -12.98 -1.07 -20.44
C THR A 385 -13.72 -2.31 -19.93
N ILE A 386 -14.07 -2.33 -18.64
CA ILE A 386 -14.82 -3.43 -18.02
C ILE A 386 -16.31 -3.28 -18.30
N ASP A 387 -16.91 -4.27 -18.96
CA ASP A 387 -18.37 -4.39 -19.09
C ASP A 387 -18.91 -5.38 -18.07
N CYS A 388 -19.30 -4.86 -16.90
CA CYS A 388 -19.84 -5.66 -15.81
C CYS A 388 -21.08 -6.50 -16.22
N THR A 389 -21.82 -6.10 -17.25
CA THR A 389 -22.95 -6.90 -17.77
C THR A 389 -22.45 -8.18 -18.41
N MET A 390 -21.46 -8.07 -19.30
CA MET A 390 -20.83 -9.22 -19.97
C MET A 390 -20.14 -10.14 -18.95
N GLU A 391 -19.40 -9.58 -17.99
CA GLU A 391 -18.75 -10.35 -16.93
C GLU A 391 -19.79 -11.10 -16.07
N THR A 392 -20.91 -10.46 -15.74
CA THR A 392 -22.00 -11.10 -14.98
C THR A 392 -22.65 -12.24 -15.78
N GLU A 393 -22.89 -12.06 -17.08
CA GLU A 393 -23.41 -13.12 -17.95
C GLU A 393 -22.46 -14.32 -17.98
N ARG A 394 -21.15 -14.07 -18.12
CA ARG A 394 -20.13 -15.12 -18.08
C ARG A 394 -20.10 -15.85 -16.73
N CYS A 395 -20.11 -15.14 -15.61
CA CYS A 395 -20.15 -15.76 -14.29
C CYS A 395 -21.40 -16.65 -14.10
N ASN A 396 -22.54 -16.27 -14.69
CA ASN A 396 -23.79 -17.04 -14.60
C ASN A 396 -23.77 -18.37 -15.37
N LEU A 397 -22.76 -18.64 -16.21
CA LEU A 397 -22.59 -19.96 -16.86
C LEU A 397 -22.55 -21.11 -15.84
N LEU A 398 -22.18 -20.85 -14.58
CA LEU A 398 -22.24 -21.83 -13.49
C LEU A 398 -23.65 -22.38 -13.22
N LYS A 399 -24.71 -21.68 -13.62
CA LYS A 399 -26.09 -22.18 -13.53
C LYS A 399 -26.51 -23.03 -14.73
N GLU A 400 -25.72 -23.03 -15.79
CA GLU A 400 -26.04 -23.64 -17.08
C GLU A 400 -25.25 -24.95 -17.29
N ALA A 401 -25.50 -25.63 -18.42
CA ALA A 401 -24.67 -26.77 -18.79
C ALA A 401 -23.27 -26.26 -19.17
N PRO A 402 -22.18 -26.95 -18.78
CA PRO A 402 -22.10 -28.31 -18.22
C PRO A 402 -22.27 -28.42 -16.69
N PHE A 403 -22.42 -27.31 -15.97
CA PHE A 403 -22.42 -27.24 -14.50
C PHE A 403 -23.73 -27.66 -13.82
N THR A 404 -24.83 -27.82 -14.56
CA THR A 404 -26.15 -28.19 -14.01
C THR A 404 -26.15 -29.40 -13.08
N ALA A 405 -25.36 -30.43 -13.37
CA ALA A 405 -25.24 -31.62 -12.52
C ALA A 405 -24.58 -31.31 -11.15
N CYS A 406 -23.76 -30.26 -11.10
CA CYS A 406 -23.11 -29.81 -9.89
C CYS A 406 -24.01 -28.97 -8.98
N ASN A 407 -24.97 -28.24 -9.55
CA ASN A 407 -25.81 -27.29 -8.80
C ASN A 407 -26.62 -27.94 -7.67
N SER A 408 -26.85 -29.26 -7.72
CA SER A 408 -27.48 -30.02 -6.61
C SER A 408 -26.51 -30.45 -5.51
N LEU A 409 -25.20 -30.40 -5.76
CA LEU A 409 -24.12 -30.78 -4.83
C LEU A 409 -23.45 -29.56 -4.19
N VAL A 410 -23.20 -28.52 -5.00
CA VAL A 410 -22.57 -27.26 -4.58
C VAL A 410 -23.42 -26.12 -5.12
N ASP A 411 -23.86 -25.23 -4.24
CA ASP A 411 -24.59 -24.01 -4.64
C ASP A 411 -23.65 -23.13 -5.50
N PRO A 412 -24.01 -22.81 -6.76
CA PRO A 412 -23.21 -21.94 -7.60
C PRO A 412 -23.24 -20.47 -7.17
N GLN A 413 -24.24 -20.03 -6.38
CA GLN A 413 -24.46 -18.61 -6.11
C GLN A 413 -23.27 -17.91 -5.41
N PRO A 414 -22.60 -18.49 -4.40
CA PRO A 414 -21.40 -17.89 -3.80
C PRO A 414 -20.25 -17.68 -4.79
N TYR A 415 -20.05 -18.61 -5.72
CA TYR A 415 -19.01 -18.53 -6.75
C TYR A 415 -19.35 -17.47 -7.81
N ILE A 416 -20.63 -17.36 -8.19
CA ILE A 416 -21.12 -16.30 -9.08
C ILE A 416 -20.90 -14.93 -8.45
N THR A 417 -21.26 -14.76 -7.17
CA THR A 417 -21.01 -13.50 -6.44
C THR A 417 -19.52 -13.18 -6.40
N ALA A 418 -18.66 -14.14 -6.05
CA ALA A 418 -17.21 -13.95 -6.03
C ALA A 418 -16.66 -13.52 -7.41
N CYS A 419 -17.13 -14.16 -8.48
CA CYS A 419 -16.76 -13.88 -9.86
C CYS A 419 -17.21 -12.48 -10.28
N THR A 420 -18.49 -12.15 -10.12
CA THR A 420 -19.06 -10.86 -10.52
C THR A 420 -18.45 -9.69 -9.74
N ASP A 421 -18.33 -9.81 -8.42
CA ASP A 421 -17.77 -8.73 -7.58
C ASP A 421 -16.31 -8.42 -7.93
N THR A 422 -15.56 -9.42 -8.38
CA THR A 422 -14.15 -9.27 -8.79
C THR A 422 -14.04 -8.73 -10.22
N LEU A 423 -14.70 -9.39 -11.19
CA LEU A 423 -14.56 -9.06 -12.61
C LEU A 423 -15.21 -7.72 -12.98
N CYS A 424 -16.19 -7.24 -12.20
CA CYS A 424 -16.73 -5.89 -12.38
C CYS A 424 -15.80 -4.76 -11.89
N LYS A 425 -14.69 -5.09 -11.22
CA LYS A 425 -13.68 -4.12 -10.75
C LYS A 425 -12.31 -4.35 -11.36
N TYR A 426 -11.98 -5.60 -11.73
CA TYR A 426 -10.70 -6.00 -12.28
C TYR A 426 -10.91 -6.68 -13.64
N PRO A 427 -10.14 -6.30 -14.69
CA PRO A 427 -10.34 -6.86 -16.02
C PRO A 427 -10.10 -8.38 -16.05
N ALA A 428 -10.80 -9.11 -16.91
CA ALA A 428 -10.67 -10.56 -17.10
C ALA A 428 -9.33 -10.96 -17.78
N VAL A 429 -8.22 -10.67 -17.11
CA VAL A 429 -6.83 -10.95 -17.52
C VAL A 429 -6.12 -11.77 -16.44
N ASP A 430 -4.93 -12.29 -16.74
CA ASP A 430 -4.13 -13.06 -15.78
C ASP A 430 -4.85 -14.32 -15.27
N GLY A 431 -5.48 -15.06 -16.19
CA GLY A 431 -6.21 -16.29 -15.90
C GLY A 431 -7.54 -16.14 -15.15
N LEU A 432 -7.93 -14.91 -14.76
CA LEU A 432 -9.15 -14.69 -13.97
C LEU A 432 -10.43 -15.14 -14.67
N ASP A 433 -10.45 -15.08 -16.00
CA ASP A 433 -11.62 -15.36 -16.83
C ASP A 433 -12.18 -16.79 -16.66
N CYS A 434 -11.33 -17.72 -16.20
CA CYS A 434 -11.71 -19.11 -15.91
C CYS A 434 -11.52 -19.49 -14.44
N GLN A 435 -10.71 -18.74 -13.67
CA GLN A 435 -10.33 -19.06 -12.29
C GLN A 435 -11.53 -19.40 -11.38
N PHE A 436 -12.60 -18.60 -11.42
CA PHE A 436 -13.78 -18.84 -10.57
C PHE A 436 -14.57 -20.09 -10.99
N LEU A 437 -14.61 -20.38 -12.29
CA LEU A 437 -15.30 -21.54 -12.85
C LEU A 437 -14.53 -22.81 -12.56
N GLU A 438 -13.20 -22.76 -12.64
CA GLU A 438 -12.30 -23.84 -12.23
C GLU A 438 -12.43 -24.16 -10.75
N ALA A 439 -12.50 -23.13 -9.90
CA ALA A 439 -12.72 -23.29 -8.47
C ALA A 439 -14.04 -24.02 -8.17
N TYR A 440 -15.13 -23.64 -8.85
CA TYR A 440 -16.44 -24.29 -8.70
C TYR A 440 -16.41 -25.75 -9.19
N ALA A 441 -15.88 -25.98 -10.40
CA ALA A 441 -15.77 -27.32 -10.97
C ALA A 441 -14.97 -28.26 -10.06
N ARG A 442 -13.87 -27.76 -9.49
CA ARG A 442 -13.03 -28.53 -8.58
C ARG A 442 -13.74 -28.81 -7.26
N ALA A 443 -14.43 -27.83 -6.67
CA ALA A 443 -15.25 -28.05 -5.46
C ALA A 443 -16.27 -29.17 -5.69
N CYS A 444 -16.88 -29.20 -6.87
CA CYS A 444 -17.80 -30.26 -7.29
C CYS A 444 -17.15 -31.64 -7.33
N SER A 445 -15.99 -31.74 -7.99
CA SER A 445 -15.27 -33.01 -8.20
C SER A 445 -14.85 -33.68 -6.88
N LEU A 446 -14.69 -32.89 -5.80
CA LEU A 446 -14.34 -33.39 -4.47
C LEU A 446 -15.51 -34.12 -3.78
N LEU A 447 -16.75 -33.84 -4.16
CA LEU A 447 -17.96 -34.45 -3.59
C LEU A 447 -18.49 -35.63 -4.42
N ASN A 448 -18.19 -35.66 -5.73
CA ASN A 448 -18.59 -36.75 -6.61
C ASN A 448 -17.51 -37.01 -7.66
N ASN A 449 -17.06 -38.26 -7.76
CA ASN A 449 -15.99 -38.70 -8.67
C ASN A 449 -16.42 -38.73 -10.16
N ASN A 450 -17.72 -38.59 -10.45
CA ASN A 450 -18.29 -38.68 -11.78
C ASN A 450 -18.89 -37.33 -12.24
N THR A 451 -18.08 -36.28 -12.42
CA THR A 451 -18.61 -35.00 -12.92
C THR A 451 -17.69 -34.29 -13.92
N MET A 452 -18.32 -33.92 -15.04
CA MET A 452 -17.90 -32.87 -15.99
C MET A 452 -16.53 -33.07 -16.65
N GLU A 453 -16.35 -34.18 -17.38
CA GLU A 453 -15.22 -34.26 -18.32
C GLU A 453 -15.32 -33.12 -19.36
N ASP A 454 -14.19 -32.47 -19.63
CA ASP A 454 -14.02 -31.47 -20.69
C ASP A 454 -14.92 -30.22 -20.59
N TRP A 455 -15.41 -29.85 -19.40
CA TRP A 455 -16.25 -28.65 -19.23
C TRP A 455 -15.58 -27.37 -19.74
N TRP A 456 -14.26 -27.26 -19.56
CA TRP A 456 -13.46 -26.12 -19.99
C TRP A 456 -13.56 -25.89 -21.50
N SER A 457 -13.61 -26.96 -22.30
CA SER A 457 -13.72 -26.86 -23.76
C SER A 457 -15.06 -26.32 -24.25
N THR A 458 -16.10 -26.44 -23.44
CA THR A 458 -17.47 -26.00 -23.79
C THR A 458 -17.65 -24.50 -23.58
N ILE A 459 -16.83 -23.89 -22.73
CA ILE A 459 -16.95 -22.47 -22.32
C ILE A 459 -15.66 -21.68 -22.58
N ASP A 460 -14.87 -22.14 -23.55
CA ASP A 460 -13.62 -21.51 -24.01
C ASP A 460 -12.57 -21.28 -22.90
N CYS A 461 -12.48 -22.19 -21.94
CA CYS A 461 -11.42 -22.27 -20.94
C CYS A 461 -10.34 -23.27 -21.34
N SER A 462 -9.12 -23.04 -20.84
CA SER A 462 -8.04 -24.03 -20.96
C SER A 462 -8.25 -25.16 -19.94
N PRO A 463 -7.69 -26.37 -20.18
CA PRO A 463 -7.71 -27.43 -19.19
C PRO A 463 -7.11 -26.95 -17.87
N PRO A 464 -7.72 -27.26 -16.70
CA PRO A 464 -7.22 -26.81 -15.41
C PRO A 464 -5.76 -27.21 -15.18
N GLN A 465 -4.90 -26.21 -15.08
CA GLN A 465 -3.48 -26.33 -14.78
C GLN A 465 -3.13 -25.25 -13.76
N ALA A 466 -2.16 -25.51 -12.89
CA ALA A 466 -1.75 -24.47 -11.97
C ALA A 466 -1.21 -23.27 -12.77
N PHE A 467 -1.67 -22.08 -12.41
CA PHE A 467 -1.30 -20.89 -13.12
C PHE A 467 0.16 -20.56 -12.80
N CYS A 468 0.91 -20.13 -13.81
CA CYS A 468 2.31 -19.74 -13.66
C CYS A 468 3.28 -20.82 -13.15
N GLN A 469 3.02 -22.11 -13.44
CA GLN A 469 3.90 -23.22 -13.01
C GLN A 469 5.38 -22.94 -13.26
N ASP A 470 6.18 -23.07 -12.20
CA ASP A 470 7.64 -22.89 -12.17
C ASP A 470 8.12 -21.47 -12.56
N ARG A 471 7.21 -20.49 -12.66
CA ARG A 471 7.54 -19.07 -12.83
C ARG A 471 7.59 -18.38 -11.47
N ILE A 472 8.79 -18.00 -11.06
CA ILE A 472 9.05 -17.28 -9.82
C ILE A 472 9.15 -15.78 -10.14
N CYS A 473 8.36 -14.96 -9.45
CA CYS A 473 8.42 -13.51 -9.55
C CYS A 473 8.99 -12.91 -8.26
N SER A 474 9.59 -11.73 -8.37
CA SER A 474 10.11 -11.02 -7.20
C SER A 474 8.97 -10.45 -6.33
N ALA A 475 9.28 -10.00 -5.11
CA ALA A 475 8.27 -9.58 -4.13
C ALA A 475 7.37 -8.42 -4.61
N HIS A 476 7.85 -7.57 -5.52
CA HIS A 476 7.12 -6.42 -6.05
C HIS A 476 6.41 -6.74 -7.38
N GLU A 477 6.39 -8.01 -7.76
CA GLU A 477 5.78 -8.52 -8.98
C GLU A 477 4.75 -9.59 -8.66
N PHE A 478 3.90 -9.86 -9.64
CA PHE A 478 2.98 -11.00 -9.65
C PHE A 478 3.05 -11.67 -11.02
N CYS A 479 2.74 -12.96 -11.09
CA CYS A 479 2.72 -13.64 -12.38
C CYS A 479 1.36 -13.48 -13.09
N GLY A 480 1.37 -13.32 -14.42
CA GLY A 480 0.19 -13.06 -15.24
C GLY A 480 0.37 -13.50 -16.69
N ASP A 481 -0.69 -13.36 -17.49
CA ASP A 481 -0.69 -13.76 -18.90
C ASP A 481 0.08 -12.76 -19.77
N ASN A 482 0.92 -13.27 -20.66
CA ASN A 482 1.63 -12.46 -21.64
C ASN A 482 0.84 -12.37 -22.96
N THR A 483 0.87 -11.21 -23.62
CA THR A 483 0.14 -10.97 -24.88
C THR A 483 0.61 -11.85 -26.04
N ASP A 484 1.87 -12.30 -26.01
CA ASP A 484 2.46 -13.18 -27.03
C ASP A 484 2.27 -14.68 -26.71
N GLY A 485 1.50 -14.99 -25.66
CA GLY A 485 1.31 -16.33 -25.12
C GLY A 485 2.28 -16.67 -23.98
N GLY A 486 1.85 -17.61 -23.12
CA GLY A 486 2.57 -17.98 -21.89
C GLY A 486 2.40 -16.96 -20.76
N THR A 487 3.21 -17.10 -19.71
CA THR A 487 3.13 -16.27 -18.49
C THR A 487 4.41 -15.49 -18.24
N ARG A 488 4.31 -14.28 -17.68
CA ARG A 488 5.46 -13.46 -17.24
C ARG A 488 5.19 -12.75 -15.92
N CYS A 489 6.22 -12.10 -15.38
CA CYS A 489 6.09 -11.29 -14.16
C CYS A 489 5.68 -9.86 -14.53
N PHE A 490 4.69 -9.33 -13.84
CA PHE A 490 4.15 -7.98 -13.98
C PHE A 490 4.37 -7.21 -12.68
N CYS A 491 4.60 -5.90 -12.78
CA CYS A 491 4.73 -5.08 -11.58
C CYS A 491 3.40 -5.03 -10.83
N ARG A 492 3.43 -5.15 -9.50
CA ARG A 492 2.27 -4.84 -8.66
C ARG A 492 1.97 -3.35 -8.71
N ALA A 493 0.68 -3.00 -8.66
CA ALA A 493 0.22 -1.64 -8.87
C ALA A 493 0.75 -0.66 -7.82
N LEU A 494 0.84 -1.04 -6.54
CA LEU A 494 1.37 -0.11 -5.51
C LEU A 494 2.85 0.18 -5.72
N PHE A 495 3.63 -0.83 -6.10
CA PHE A 495 5.03 -0.64 -6.41
C PHE A 495 5.21 0.23 -7.66
N ALA A 496 4.44 -0.06 -8.72
CA ALA A 496 4.48 0.68 -9.97
C ALA A 496 4.04 2.15 -9.81
N ASP A 497 3.11 2.45 -8.90
CA ASP A 497 2.53 3.80 -8.67
C ASP A 497 3.60 4.87 -8.44
N LYS A 498 4.68 4.50 -7.74
CA LYS A 498 5.86 5.36 -7.50
C LYS A 498 6.47 5.89 -8.81
N TYR A 499 6.38 5.13 -9.90
CA TYR A 499 6.98 5.44 -11.18
C TYR A 499 5.96 5.91 -12.22
N SER A 500 4.70 5.44 -12.12
CA SER A 500 3.62 5.72 -13.09
C SER A 500 3.35 7.20 -13.29
N SER A 501 3.33 8.00 -12.20
CA SER A 501 3.01 9.43 -12.25
C SER A 501 4.02 10.28 -13.04
N THR A 502 5.27 9.84 -13.11
CA THR A 502 6.36 10.52 -13.83
C THR A 502 6.73 9.82 -15.14
N GLY A 503 6.08 8.69 -15.44
CA GLY A 503 6.45 7.82 -16.54
C GLY A 503 7.86 7.24 -16.40
N ALA A 504 8.42 7.21 -15.19
CA ALA A 504 9.74 6.68 -14.90
C ALA A 504 9.77 5.15 -15.08
N LEU A 505 10.98 4.62 -15.28
CA LEU A 505 11.24 3.18 -15.45
C LEU A 505 12.03 2.58 -14.27
N GLY A 506 12.27 3.37 -13.23
CA GLY A 506 13.04 2.97 -12.06
C GLY A 506 13.41 4.15 -11.17
N ASP A 507 14.35 3.90 -10.27
CA ASP A 507 14.74 4.86 -9.24
C ASP A 507 15.55 6.04 -9.80
N PRO A 508 15.54 7.19 -9.11
CA PRO A 508 16.44 8.29 -9.45
C PRO A 508 17.91 7.88 -9.36
N ALA A 509 18.77 8.53 -10.15
CA ALA A 509 20.20 8.25 -10.11
C ALA A 509 20.80 8.52 -8.72
N VAL A 510 21.56 7.54 -8.21
CA VAL A 510 22.29 7.64 -6.94
C VAL A 510 23.73 8.05 -7.25
N CYS A 511 24.15 9.17 -6.67
CA CYS A 511 25.42 9.82 -7.02
C CYS A 511 26.37 9.83 -5.82
N SER A 512 27.62 9.43 -6.02
CA SER A 512 28.67 9.48 -5.00
C SER A 512 29.99 9.92 -5.61
N LYS A 513 30.45 11.13 -5.27
CA LYS A 513 31.67 11.73 -5.83
C LYS A 513 31.67 11.64 -7.38
N ASN A 514 32.59 10.85 -7.94
CA ASN A 514 32.80 10.58 -9.37
C ASN A 514 32.04 9.34 -9.90
N SER A 515 31.11 8.79 -9.13
CA SER A 515 30.32 7.62 -9.53
C SER A 515 28.84 7.94 -9.51
N ALA A 516 28.12 7.28 -10.40
CA ALA A 516 26.66 7.28 -10.40
C ALA A 516 26.17 5.88 -10.73
N SER A 517 25.06 5.50 -10.10
CA SER A 517 24.26 4.34 -10.46
C SER A 517 22.82 4.75 -10.73
N LEU A 518 22.15 3.98 -11.57
CA LEU A 518 20.74 4.12 -11.88
C LEU A 518 20.14 2.72 -11.92
N ASP A 519 19.06 2.51 -11.18
CA ASP A 519 18.36 1.23 -11.11
C ASP A 519 17.05 1.31 -11.87
N LEU A 520 16.87 0.44 -12.86
CA LEU A 520 15.63 0.29 -13.61
C LEU A 520 14.86 -0.93 -13.10
N VAL A 521 13.55 -0.86 -13.09
CA VAL A 521 12.68 -1.96 -12.66
C VAL A 521 12.44 -2.91 -13.83
N GLY A 522 12.73 -4.21 -13.65
CA GLY A 522 12.59 -5.24 -14.68
C GLY A 522 11.19 -5.30 -15.30
N CYS A 523 10.15 -5.49 -14.50
CA CYS A 523 8.78 -5.56 -15.00
C CYS A 523 8.31 -4.29 -15.74
N LEU A 524 8.75 -3.08 -15.34
CA LEU A 524 8.40 -1.84 -16.06
C LEU A 524 9.08 -1.75 -17.43
N LEU A 525 10.28 -2.30 -17.57
CA LEU A 525 10.97 -2.41 -18.86
C LEU A 525 10.22 -3.40 -19.77
N GLU A 526 9.84 -4.56 -19.24
CA GLU A 526 9.07 -5.57 -19.96
C GLU A 526 7.70 -5.05 -20.41
N ASP A 527 6.99 -4.30 -19.56
CA ASP A 527 5.71 -3.67 -19.90
C ASP A 527 5.82 -2.68 -21.08
N ARG A 528 7.02 -2.12 -21.32
CA ARG A 528 7.33 -1.30 -22.49
C ARG A 528 8.02 -2.05 -23.63
N ASN A 529 8.08 -3.38 -23.55
CA ASN A 529 8.75 -4.25 -24.50
C ASN A 529 10.25 -3.89 -24.69
N ILE A 530 10.92 -3.55 -23.59
CA ILE A 530 12.33 -3.20 -23.54
C ILE A 530 13.11 -4.36 -22.91
N ASP A 531 13.82 -5.10 -23.75
CA ASP A 531 14.80 -6.09 -23.29
C ASP A 531 16.04 -5.39 -22.69
N TYR A 532 16.24 -5.59 -21.38
CA TYR A 532 17.34 -4.98 -20.63
C TYR A 532 18.72 -5.41 -21.15
N SER A 533 18.84 -6.63 -21.69
CA SER A 533 20.13 -7.18 -22.15
C SER A 533 20.70 -6.40 -23.34
N ALA A 534 19.83 -5.72 -24.10
CA ALA A 534 20.17 -4.86 -25.23
C ALA A 534 20.58 -3.44 -24.81
N LEU A 535 20.43 -3.08 -23.53
CA LEU A 535 20.72 -1.75 -23.01
C LEU A 535 22.16 -1.61 -22.55
N HIS A 536 22.75 -0.44 -22.81
CA HIS A 536 24.10 -0.08 -22.38
C HIS A 536 24.23 1.44 -22.16
N LEU A 537 25.25 1.87 -21.41
CA LEU A 537 25.63 3.28 -21.31
C LEU A 537 26.29 3.76 -22.62
N LYS A 538 26.67 5.04 -22.72
CA LYS A 538 27.35 5.59 -23.91
C LYS A 538 28.54 4.74 -24.39
N ASN A 539 29.26 4.10 -23.47
CA ASN A 539 30.18 3.01 -23.80
C ASN A 539 29.46 1.65 -23.82
N GLN A 540 29.45 0.99 -24.98
CA GLN A 540 28.75 -0.30 -25.23
C GLN A 540 29.22 -1.46 -24.34
N THR A 541 30.43 -1.40 -23.78
CA THR A 541 30.92 -2.44 -22.86
C THR A 541 30.27 -2.36 -21.48
N CYS A 542 29.66 -1.21 -21.14
CA CYS A 542 28.99 -0.99 -19.87
C CYS A 542 27.50 -1.29 -20.01
N ARG A 543 27.12 -2.54 -19.73
CA ARG A 543 25.73 -3.04 -19.77
C ARG A 543 25.09 -3.04 -18.38
N GLY A 544 23.77 -3.09 -18.36
CA GLY A 544 23.00 -3.23 -17.12
C GLY A 544 23.19 -4.62 -16.50
N GLN A 545 23.20 -4.69 -15.18
CA GLN A 545 23.28 -5.93 -14.42
C GLN A 545 21.94 -6.17 -13.74
N MET A 546 21.29 -7.29 -14.04
CA MET A 546 20.06 -7.72 -13.38
C MET A 546 20.41 -8.36 -12.03
N ASP A 547 19.74 -7.91 -10.99
CA ASP A 547 19.65 -8.62 -9.72
C ASP A 547 18.48 -9.60 -9.79
N GLU A 548 18.77 -10.91 -9.81
CA GLU A 548 17.77 -11.97 -9.94
C GLU A 548 16.79 -12.05 -8.76
N LEU A 549 17.14 -11.49 -7.59
CA LEU A 549 16.26 -11.51 -6.41
C LEU A 549 15.32 -10.31 -6.40
N THR A 550 15.86 -9.11 -6.64
CA THR A 550 15.08 -7.87 -6.64
C THR A 550 14.49 -7.53 -8.00
N HIS A 551 14.84 -8.27 -9.06
CA HIS A 551 14.46 -8.03 -10.45
C HIS A 551 14.66 -6.57 -10.91
N MET A 552 15.72 -5.93 -10.38
CA MET A 552 16.15 -4.58 -10.75
C MET A 552 17.43 -4.64 -11.58
N VAL A 553 17.53 -3.74 -12.56
CA VAL A 553 18.66 -3.64 -13.49
C VAL A 553 19.48 -2.39 -13.18
N THR A 554 20.69 -2.60 -12.65
CA THR A 554 21.60 -1.50 -12.29
C THR A 554 22.54 -1.15 -13.44
N PHE A 555 22.63 0.14 -13.76
CA PHE A 555 23.67 0.73 -14.60
C PHE A 555 24.57 1.62 -13.75
N SER A 556 25.88 1.49 -13.86
CA SER A 556 26.80 2.32 -13.09
C SER A 556 28.07 2.69 -13.84
N PHE A 557 28.68 3.80 -13.41
CA PHE A 557 30.02 4.21 -13.82
C PHE A 557 30.77 4.83 -12.64
N ASN A 558 32.10 4.90 -12.75
CA ASN A 558 32.95 5.49 -11.71
C ASN A 558 34.17 6.19 -12.31
N SER A 559 35.09 6.66 -11.45
CA SER A 559 36.30 7.38 -11.88
C SER A 559 37.31 6.54 -12.67
N THR A 560 37.27 5.20 -12.53
CA THR A 560 38.16 4.28 -13.25
C THR A 560 37.60 3.85 -14.60
N ASN A 561 36.28 3.69 -14.69
CA ASN A 561 35.55 3.39 -15.91
C ASN A 561 34.37 4.36 -16.01
N THR A 562 34.56 5.44 -16.76
CA THR A 562 33.56 6.51 -16.91
C THR A 562 32.38 6.10 -17.79
N CYS A 563 32.47 4.98 -18.52
CA CYS A 563 31.43 4.47 -19.41
C CYS A 563 30.86 5.53 -20.37
N GLY A 564 31.68 6.48 -20.82
CA GLY A 564 31.26 7.57 -21.71
C GLY A 564 30.49 8.70 -21.03
N ALA A 565 30.46 8.77 -19.70
CA ALA A 565 29.88 9.88 -18.96
C ALA A 565 30.58 11.21 -19.30
N VAL A 566 29.79 12.28 -19.43
CA VAL A 566 30.26 13.62 -19.77
C VAL A 566 30.10 14.52 -18.56
N VAL A 567 31.15 15.30 -18.23
CA VAL A 567 31.10 16.29 -17.15
C VAL A 567 30.88 17.68 -17.75
N LYS A 568 29.79 18.33 -17.34
CA LYS A 568 29.46 19.72 -17.70
C LYS A 568 29.54 20.59 -16.45
N ALA A 569 29.93 21.85 -16.62
CA ALA A 569 29.87 22.85 -15.56
C ALA A 569 28.89 23.95 -15.97
N ASN A 570 27.89 24.19 -15.13
CA ASN A 570 27.08 25.40 -15.13
C ASN A 570 27.59 26.32 -14.01
N ASN A 571 27.37 27.63 -14.10
CA ASN A 571 27.98 28.66 -13.24
C ASN A 571 27.85 28.43 -11.72
N SER A 572 26.95 27.54 -11.28
CA SER A 572 26.75 27.14 -9.88
C SER A 572 26.74 25.62 -9.63
N GLN A 573 26.90 24.78 -10.67
CA GLN A 573 26.74 23.32 -10.57
C GLN A 573 27.72 22.54 -11.46
N ILE A 574 28.30 21.46 -10.95
CA ILE A 574 28.99 20.45 -11.77
C ILE A 574 28.01 19.31 -12.04
N ILE A 575 27.79 18.98 -13.31
CA ILE A 575 26.80 18.01 -13.79
C ILE A 575 27.51 16.84 -14.47
N TYR A 576 27.35 15.63 -13.95
CA TYR A 576 27.76 14.38 -14.61
C TYR A 576 26.56 13.83 -15.37
N GLU A 577 26.69 13.57 -16.66
CA GLU A 577 25.59 13.16 -17.52
C GLU A 577 25.96 11.89 -18.30
N ASN A 578 25.07 10.90 -18.28
CA ASN A 578 25.17 9.70 -19.11
C ASN A 578 23.78 9.31 -19.61
N THR A 579 23.76 8.42 -20.60
CA THR A 579 22.53 8.00 -21.27
C THR A 579 22.54 6.49 -21.40
N ILE A 580 21.48 5.82 -20.94
CA ILE A 580 21.23 4.41 -21.27
C ILE A 580 20.56 4.37 -22.63
N MET A 581 21.09 3.55 -23.52
CA MET A 581 20.59 3.42 -24.88
C MET A 581 20.54 1.95 -25.32
N LYS A 582 19.63 1.66 -26.25
CA LYS A 582 19.53 0.33 -26.88
C LYS A 582 20.52 0.21 -28.03
N GLN A 583 21.21 -0.93 -28.10
CA GLN A 583 22.11 -1.23 -29.20
C GLN A 583 21.34 -1.25 -30.53
N SER A 584 21.69 -0.33 -31.45
CA SER A 584 21.18 -0.39 -32.82
C SER A 584 21.94 -1.48 -33.58
N SER A 585 21.21 -2.43 -34.16
CA SER A 585 21.79 -3.46 -35.00
C SER A 585 22.39 -2.83 -36.26
N SER A 586 23.72 -2.64 -36.22
CA SER A 586 24.60 -2.17 -37.30
C SER A 586 24.38 -0.73 -37.80
N SER A 587 25.39 -0.24 -38.51
CA SER A 587 25.62 1.10 -39.04
C SER A 587 24.58 1.58 -40.07
N GLU A 588 23.30 1.60 -39.71
CA GLU A 588 22.24 2.21 -40.52
C GLU A 588 22.00 3.66 -40.08
N VAL A 589 22.02 4.58 -41.05
CA VAL A 589 21.74 6.02 -40.88
C VAL A 589 20.29 6.27 -40.45
N ILE A 590 19.40 5.28 -40.58
CA ILE A 590 17.97 5.38 -40.29
C ILE A 590 17.54 4.17 -39.45
N SER A 591 17.19 4.37 -38.18
CA SER A 591 16.54 3.36 -37.35
C SER A 591 15.03 3.37 -37.58
N ARG A 592 14.46 2.25 -38.04
CA ARG A 592 13.01 2.07 -38.20
C ARG A 592 12.33 1.47 -36.95
N LYS A 593 13.10 1.17 -35.90
CA LYS A 593 12.63 0.64 -34.61
C LYS A 593 12.64 1.74 -33.54
N ASN A 594 11.75 1.64 -32.56
CA ASN A 594 11.71 2.53 -31.39
C ASN A 594 13.08 2.55 -30.70
N GLN A 595 13.66 3.74 -30.60
CA GLN A 595 14.92 3.95 -29.90
C GLN A 595 14.62 4.20 -28.41
N VAL A 596 15.42 3.59 -27.54
CA VAL A 596 15.35 3.81 -26.09
C VAL A 596 16.51 4.71 -25.73
N TYR A 597 16.22 5.88 -25.16
CA TYR A 597 17.21 6.77 -24.53
C TYR A 597 16.68 7.17 -23.16
N ILE A 598 17.44 6.85 -22.12
CA ILE A 598 17.15 7.24 -20.74
C ILE A 598 18.33 8.08 -20.28
N ASP A 599 18.15 9.39 -20.32
CA ASP A 599 19.15 10.35 -19.86
C ASP A 599 19.08 10.48 -18.34
N PHE A 600 20.24 10.43 -17.69
CA PHE A 600 20.34 10.69 -16.27
C PHE A 600 21.55 11.55 -15.96
N SER A 601 21.41 12.40 -14.94
CA SER A 601 22.48 13.28 -14.53
C SER A 601 22.53 13.49 -13.02
N CYS A 602 23.74 13.71 -12.52
CA CYS A 602 24.04 14.07 -11.14
C CYS A 602 24.55 15.49 -11.13
N PHE A 603 23.92 16.39 -10.38
CA PHE A 603 24.40 17.77 -10.21
C PHE A 603 24.90 18.00 -8.79
N TYR A 604 25.97 18.79 -8.69
CA TYR A 604 26.65 19.11 -7.44
C TYR A 604 26.78 20.62 -7.31
N ILE A 605 26.10 21.17 -6.32
CA ILE A 605 26.02 22.62 -6.12
C ILE A 605 27.38 23.13 -5.61
N GLN A 606 27.77 24.33 -6.06
CA GLN A 606 28.60 25.31 -5.37
C GLN A 606 28.38 25.47 -3.85
N PRO A 607 29.26 25.17 -2.87
CA PRO A 607 28.96 25.53 -1.48
C PRO A 607 28.84 27.06 -1.34
N ASP A 608 27.81 27.52 -0.61
CA ASP A 608 27.67 28.93 -0.25
C ASP A 608 28.70 29.37 0.80
N ILE A 609 29.05 30.65 0.72
CA ILE A 609 30.05 31.36 1.52
C ILE A 609 29.78 31.17 3.03
N LYS A 610 30.73 30.56 3.75
CA LYS A 610 30.83 30.66 5.22
C LYS A 610 32.22 31.12 5.61
N SER A 611 32.34 32.36 6.09
CA SER A 611 33.56 32.86 6.70
C SER A 611 33.69 32.31 8.13
N VAL A 612 34.84 31.75 8.48
CA VAL A 612 35.24 31.53 9.87
C VAL A 612 36.63 32.12 10.04
N SER A 613 36.78 32.99 11.03
CA SER A 613 38.03 33.70 11.35
C SER A 613 38.87 32.84 12.30
N PHE A 614 40.15 32.60 11.99
CA PHE A 614 41.07 31.85 12.85
C PHE A 614 42.41 32.58 13.05
N ARG A 615 42.90 32.60 14.30
CA ARG A 615 44.19 33.19 14.70
C ARG A 615 45.37 32.37 14.15
N ILE A 616 46.46 33.02 13.71
CA ILE A 616 47.79 32.38 13.54
C ILE A 616 48.33 31.97 14.92
N LYS A 617 47.74 30.92 15.49
CA LYS A 617 48.45 30.02 16.40
C LYS A 617 48.80 28.70 15.72
N ASP A 618 48.00 28.33 14.72
CA ASP A 618 48.21 27.20 13.83
C ASP A 618 48.52 27.75 12.42
N SER A 619 49.54 27.19 11.78
CA SER A 619 49.98 27.57 10.44
C SER A 619 48.99 27.27 9.33
N SER A 620 47.98 26.44 9.63
CA SER A 620 46.99 25.94 8.69
C SER A 620 45.58 26.40 9.05
N VAL A 621 44.88 26.95 8.06
CA VAL A 621 43.43 27.15 8.09
C VAL A 621 42.79 26.03 7.28
N ILE A 622 41.93 25.25 7.91
CA ILE A 622 41.26 24.10 7.30
C ILE A 622 39.76 24.35 7.31
N GLN A 623 39.13 24.29 6.15
CA GLN A 623 37.67 24.39 5.99
C GLN A 623 37.15 23.11 5.35
N ASN A 624 36.27 22.41 6.07
CA ASN A 624 35.54 21.28 5.51
C ASN A 624 34.33 21.80 4.75
N ILE A 625 34.34 21.57 3.46
CA ILE A 625 33.33 22.05 2.54
C ILE A 625 32.49 20.85 2.11
N LYS A 626 31.22 20.88 2.51
CA LYS A 626 30.21 19.91 2.12
C LYS A 626 29.29 20.55 1.10
N SER A 627 29.27 20.02 -0.11
CA SER A 627 28.39 20.52 -1.16
C SER A 627 27.80 19.40 -1.99
N GLY A 628 26.49 19.18 -1.82
CA GLY A 628 25.86 17.93 -2.25
C GLY A 628 26.60 16.70 -1.65
N PRO A 629 26.71 15.58 -2.37
CA PRO A 629 27.50 14.40 -1.96
C PRO A 629 29.03 14.57 -1.91
N TRP A 630 29.60 15.76 -2.15
CA TRP A 630 31.05 15.97 -2.04
C TRP A 630 31.45 16.51 -0.69
N ASP A 631 32.41 15.82 -0.07
CA ASP A 631 33.13 16.28 1.11
C ASP A 631 34.59 16.51 0.70
N TYR A 632 35.03 17.77 0.72
CA TYR A 632 36.42 18.12 0.46
C TYR A 632 36.91 19.18 1.44
N THR A 633 38.21 19.15 1.70
CA THR A 633 38.84 20.00 2.70
C THR A 633 39.71 21.04 2.01
N LEU A 634 39.32 22.31 2.09
CA LEU A 634 40.11 23.45 1.61
C LEU A 634 41.08 23.88 2.72
N THR A 635 42.37 23.83 2.44
CA THR A 635 43.43 24.24 3.37
C THR A 635 44.21 25.43 2.82
N MET A 636 44.37 26.47 3.63
CA MET A 636 45.31 27.58 3.37
C MET A 636 46.42 27.56 4.41
N LYS A 637 47.68 27.51 3.97
CA LYS A 637 48.85 27.40 4.84
C LYS A 637 49.95 28.36 4.42
N SER A 638 50.64 28.96 5.38
CA SER A 638 51.73 29.90 5.13
C SER A 638 53.09 29.38 5.61
N TYR A 639 54.16 29.84 4.95
CA TYR A 639 55.52 29.39 5.14
C TYR A 639 56.53 30.54 5.05
N THR A 640 57.68 30.38 5.70
CA THR A 640 58.81 31.33 5.70
C THR A 640 59.93 30.95 4.74
N ASP A 641 59.76 29.87 3.96
CA ASP A 641 60.72 29.43 2.96
C ASP A 641 60.05 29.01 1.64
N ALA A 642 60.76 29.20 0.52
CA ALA A 642 60.26 28.85 -0.81
C ALA A 642 60.03 27.34 -1.01
N ALA A 643 60.70 26.49 -0.23
CA ALA A 643 60.49 25.04 -0.27
C ALA A 643 59.26 24.60 0.54
N ARG A 644 58.58 25.53 1.23
CA ARG A 644 57.36 25.30 2.02
C ARG A 644 57.55 24.22 3.09
N ARG A 645 58.69 24.26 3.78
CA ARG A 645 59.03 23.31 4.85
C ARG A 645 58.83 23.90 6.24
N LYS A 646 59.04 25.21 6.40
CA LYS A 646 58.94 25.97 7.64
C LYS A 646 57.64 26.75 7.64
N ALA A 647 56.61 26.13 8.19
CA ALA A 647 55.30 26.76 8.33
C ALA A 647 55.37 27.94 9.31
N VAL A 648 54.54 28.95 9.10
CA VAL A 648 54.41 30.08 10.04
C VAL A 648 53.48 29.68 11.17
N ASP A 649 53.93 29.72 12.42
CA ASP A 649 53.11 29.37 13.59
C ASP A 649 53.05 30.50 14.65
N SER A 650 52.41 30.23 15.80
CA SER A 650 52.30 31.19 16.92
C SER A 650 53.63 31.77 17.42
N SER A 651 54.74 31.07 17.20
CA SER A 651 56.07 31.45 17.69
C SER A 651 56.94 32.10 16.61
N THR A 652 56.42 32.21 15.39
CA THR A 652 57.17 32.71 14.24
C THR A 652 57.07 34.23 14.15
N GLU A 653 58.15 34.93 14.50
CA GLU A 653 58.28 36.37 14.23
C GLU A 653 58.52 36.60 12.73
N VAL A 654 57.69 37.43 12.10
CA VAL A 654 57.88 37.83 10.69
C VAL A 654 58.10 39.32 10.62
N LEU A 655 59.19 39.69 9.95
CA LEU A 655 59.59 41.07 9.77
C LEU A 655 58.86 41.70 8.58
N LEU A 656 58.71 43.03 8.61
CA LEU A 656 58.29 43.77 7.42
C LEU A 656 59.26 43.49 6.27
N ASP A 657 58.72 43.45 5.06
CA ASP A 657 59.41 43.11 3.81
C ASP A 657 59.96 41.66 3.73
N GLN A 658 59.78 40.84 4.78
CA GLN A 658 60.06 39.41 4.71
C GLN A 658 59.07 38.73 3.76
N ARG A 659 59.58 37.92 2.82
CA ARG A 659 58.74 37.17 1.90
C ARG A 659 58.03 36.03 2.62
N ILE A 660 56.72 35.89 2.35
CA ILE A 660 55.86 34.82 2.84
C ILE A 660 55.31 34.04 1.65
N TRP A 661 55.29 32.72 1.79
CA TRP A 661 54.74 31.79 0.79
C TRP A 661 53.45 31.20 1.32
N VAL A 662 52.39 31.22 0.50
CA VAL A 662 51.06 30.71 0.82
C VAL A 662 50.70 29.60 -0.16
N GLU A 663 50.20 28.50 0.40
CA GLU A 663 49.65 27.35 -0.31
C GLU A 663 48.15 27.28 -0.05
N ILE A 664 47.36 27.16 -1.12
CA ILE A 664 45.94 26.84 -1.07
C ILE A 664 45.78 25.46 -1.71
N LYS A 665 45.34 24.47 -0.94
CA LYS A 665 45.15 23.10 -1.42
C LYS A 665 43.78 22.56 -1.07
N THR A 666 43.27 21.64 -1.89
CA THR A 666 42.05 20.87 -1.60
C THR A 666 42.38 19.39 -1.50
N ASP A 667 41.93 18.76 -0.41
CA ASP A 667 42.00 17.32 -0.20
C ASP A 667 40.61 16.71 -0.44
N GLY A 668 40.51 15.61 -1.20
CA GLY A 668 39.25 14.92 -1.52
C GLY A 668 38.69 15.14 -2.93
N LEU A 669 39.30 16.02 -3.75
CA LEU A 669 38.94 16.25 -5.16
C LEU A 669 39.87 15.50 -6.12
N ASP A 670 39.36 15.10 -7.29
CA ASP A 670 40.16 14.47 -8.36
C ASP A 670 40.80 15.53 -9.27
N GLY A 671 42.11 15.74 -9.10
CA GLY A 671 42.90 16.70 -9.86
C GLY A 671 43.03 16.42 -11.37
N ARG A 672 42.56 15.28 -11.88
CA ARG A 672 42.48 15.00 -13.33
C ARG A 672 41.27 15.68 -13.97
N VAL A 673 40.19 15.81 -13.22
CA VAL A 673 38.90 16.33 -13.71
C VAL A 673 38.70 17.78 -13.29
N ILE A 674 39.11 18.12 -12.07
CA ILE A 674 38.85 19.42 -11.44
C ILE A 674 40.18 20.12 -11.13
N ALA A 675 40.24 21.41 -11.40
CA ALA A 675 41.27 22.33 -10.96
C ALA A 675 40.68 23.37 -9.99
N VAL A 676 41.50 23.82 -9.05
CA VAL A 676 41.17 24.92 -8.15
C VAL A 676 41.74 26.20 -8.73
N VAL A 677 40.94 27.25 -8.83
CA VAL A 677 41.34 28.57 -9.34
C VAL A 677 41.19 29.60 -8.22
N THR A 678 42.30 30.21 -7.82
CA THR A 678 42.32 31.35 -6.91
C THR A 678 41.96 32.60 -7.70
N ASP A 679 40.75 33.10 -7.52
CA ASP A 679 40.20 34.25 -8.26
C ASP A 679 40.73 35.58 -7.71
N SER A 680 40.67 35.77 -6.39
CA SER A 680 41.18 36.99 -5.77
C SER A 680 41.67 36.72 -4.36
N CYS A 681 42.72 37.43 -3.96
CA CYS A 681 43.22 37.42 -2.58
C CYS A 681 43.54 38.84 -2.15
N TRP A 682 43.15 39.22 -0.94
CA TRP A 682 43.33 40.56 -0.39
C TRP A 682 43.53 40.52 1.12
N ALA A 683 44.16 41.56 1.65
CA ALA A 683 44.31 41.76 3.06
C ALA A 683 43.43 42.89 3.57
N THR A 684 42.99 42.81 4.83
CA THR A 684 42.31 43.87 5.57
C THR A 684 42.93 44.04 6.95
N ASN A 685 42.63 45.15 7.62
CA ASN A 685 43.02 45.41 9.02
C ASN A 685 41.98 44.89 10.04
N GLU A 686 40.86 44.35 9.57
CA GLU A 686 39.77 43.82 10.40
C GLU A 686 39.36 42.41 9.93
N PRO A 687 38.75 41.57 10.79
CA PRO A 687 38.30 40.23 10.42
C PRO A 687 37.31 40.15 9.27
N SER A 688 36.63 41.27 8.96
CA SER A 688 35.64 41.31 7.90
C SER A 688 36.31 41.32 6.52
N PRO A 689 35.97 40.36 5.63
CA PRO A 689 36.47 40.37 4.25
C PRO A 689 36.00 41.58 3.43
N ASN A 690 34.95 42.27 3.91
CA ASN A 690 34.36 43.45 3.29
C ASN A 690 34.79 44.77 3.97
N SER A 691 35.84 44.75 4.79
CA SER A 691 36.36 45.98 5.41
C SER A 691 36.81 47.00 4.35
N THR A 692 36.65 48.29 4.66
CA THR A 692 36.93 49.40 3.74
C THR A 692 38.42 49.59 3.50
N LEU A 693 39.26 49.29 4.50
CA LEU A 693 40.71 49.34 4.38
C LEU A 693 41.22 47.97 3.89
N ARG A 694 41.45 47.89 2.58
CA ARG A 694 41.76 46.65 1.85
C ARG A 694 42.97 46.82 0.93
N TYR A 695 43.83 45.80 0.89
CA TYR A 695 44.96 45.71 -0.05
C TYR A 695 44.91 44.40 -0.85
N ASP A 696 44.74 44.49 -2.17
CA ASP A 696 44.64 43.29 -3.01
C ASP A 696 46.01 42.74 -3.39
N LEU A 697 46.21 41.44 -3.20
CA LEU A 697 47.41 40.70 -3.62
C LEU A 697 47.18 40.01 -4.97
N ILE A 698 45.99 39.45 -5.20
CA ILE A 698 45.60 38.77 -6.44
C ILE A 698 44.27 39.38 -6.93
N LYS A 699 44.23 39.77 -8.20
CA LYS A 699 43.06 40.34 -8.89
C LYS A 699 42.76 39.56 -10.16
N ASN A 700 41.51 39.14 -10.37
CA ASN A 700 41.06 38.43 -11.57
C ASN A 700 41.99 37.25 -11.93
N SER A 701 42.28 36.42 -10.94
CA SER A 701 43.16 35.26 -10.99
C SER A 701 44.66 35.52 -11.25
N CYS A 702 45.09 36.80 -11.27
CA CYS A 702 46.47 37.21 -11.56
C CYS A 702 47.11 38.04 -10.43
N PRO A 703 48.46 38.04 -10.30
CA PRO A 703 49.16 38.90 -9.34
C PRO A 703 48.78 40.38 -9.52
N ASN A 704 48.61 41.12 -8.43
CA ASN A 704 48.35 42.55 -8.51
C ASN A 704 49.54 43.27 -9.18
N PRO A 705 49.37 43.92 -10.35
CA PRO A 705 50.48 44.55 -11.07
C PRO A 705 51.09 45.75 -10.33
N ALA A 706 50.39 46.31 -9.34
CA ALA A 706 50.90 47.39 -8.49
C ALA A 706 51.88 46.88 -7.41
N ASP A 707 51.91 45.57 -7.14
CA ASP A 707 52.79 44.96 -6.14
C ASP A 707 53.77 43.99 -6.83
N GLN A 708 55.02 44.43 -6.97
CA GLN A 708 56.07 43.63 -7.61
C GLN A 708 56.55 42.45 -6.77
N THR A 709 56.14 42.40 -5.50
CA THR A 709 56.52 41.34 -4.56
C THR A 709 55.64 40.10 -4.72
N VAL A 710 54.44 40.25 -5.29
CA VAL A 710 53.49 39.15 -5.47
C VAL A 710 53.87 38.25 -6.63
N ARG A 711 53.93 36.94 -6.37
CA ARG A 711 54.11 35.89 -7.37
C ARG A 711 53.06 34.81 -7.19
N VAL A 712 52.50 34.30 -8.28
CA VAL A 712 51.49 33.22 -8.29
C VAL A 712 52.04 32.06 -9.12
N GLN A 713 51.89 30.84 -8.63
CA GLN A 713 52.35 29.61 -9.27
C GLN A 713 51.26 28.53 -9.17
N GLY A 714 51.03 27.82 -10.27
CA GLY A 714 50.15 26.65 -10.28
C GLY A 714 48.65 26.94 -10.29
N ASN A 715 48.24 28.21 -10.34
CA ASN A 715 46.82 28.59 -10.35
C ASN A 715 46.07 27.92 -11.51
N GLY A 716 45.07 27.08 -11.21
CA GLY A 716 44.28 26.38 -12.22
C GLY A 716 44.94 25.16 -12.88
N LEU A 717 46.12 24.72 -12.42
CA LEU A 717 46.79 23.51 -12.95
C LEU A 717 46.34 22.21 -12.28
N GLY A 718 45.78 22.27 -11.07
CA GLY A 718 45.40 21.08 -10.29
C GLY A 718 44.60 21.48 -9.06
N THR A 719 44.62 20.65 -8.02
CA THR A 719 43.89 20.90 -6.77
C THR A 719 44.68 21.74 -5.76
N SER A 720 45.79 22.36 -6.18
CA SER A 720 46.66 23.16 -5.33
C SER A 720 47.25 24.36 -6.07
N ASN A 721 47.20 25.52 -5.42
CA ASN A 721 47.67 26.81 -5.92
C ASN A 721 48.64 27.42 -4.92
N TYR A 722 49.61 28.19 -5.44
CA TYR A 722 50.65 28.81 -4.62
C TYR A 722 50.77 30.28 -4.94
N PHE A 723 51.00 31.12 -3.94
CA PHE A 723 51.43 32.49 -4.15
C PHE A 723 52.37 32.95 -3.04
N SER A 724 53.10 34.04 -3.28
CA SER A 724 53.99 34.64 -2.30
C SER A 724 53.95 36.15 -2.39
N PHE A 725 54.17 36.86 -1.29
CA PHE A 725 54.22 38.32 -1.20
C PHE A 725 55.20 38.74 -0.10
N ASN A 726 55.62 40.00 -0.07
CA ASN A 726 56.41 40.53 1.04
C ASN A 726 55.49 41.08 2.13
N MET A 727 55.79 40.79 3.39
CA MET A 727 54.97 41.20 4.53
C MET A 727 54.91 42.73 4.64
N PHE A 728 53.74 43.25 4.98
CA PHE A 728 53.46 44.69 5.09
C PHE A 728 52.55 44.99 6.28
N GLN A 729 52.41 46.28 6.57
CA GLN A 729 51.51 46.79 7.60
C GLN A 729 50.70 47.97 7.03
N PHE A 730 49.46 48.13 7.48
CA PHE A 730 48.62 49.27 7.10
C PHE A 730 49.08 50.56 7.80
N SER A 731 49.30 51.62 7.03
CA SER A 731 49.71 52.92 7.55
C SER A 731 48.71 53.46 8.59
N GLY A 732 49.24 53.94 9.73
CA GLY A 732 48.43 54.51 10.82
C GLY A 732 47.73 53.48 11.71
N HIS A 733 47.94 52.18 11.49
CA HIS A 733 47.33 51.10 12.27
C HIS A 733 48.42 50.13 12.74
N SER A 734 48.68 50.08 14.05
CA SER A 734 49.47 49.00 14.67
C SER A 734 48.52 47.88 15.08
N GLY A 735 48.27 46.95 14.16
CA GLY A 735 47.30 45.88 14.39
C GLY A 735 47.40 44.75 13.38
N ASP A 736 46.53 43.77 13.58
CA ASP A 736 46.45 42.52 12.85
C ASP A 736 46.22 42.69 11.34
N VAL A 737 46.74 41.76 10.52
CA VAL A 737 46.54 41.70 9.06
C VAL A 737 45.76 40.44 8.69
N TYR A 738 44.56 40.60 8.13
CA TYR A 738 43.66 39.50 7.77
C TYR A 738 43.74 39.22 6.28
N LEU A 739 44.18 38.03 5.88
CA LEU A 739 44.28 37.59 4.50
C LEU A 739 43.05 36.78 4.09
N HIS A 740 42.38 37.22 3.04
CA HIS A 740 41.18 36.60 2.47
C HIS A 740 41.45 36.14 1.04
N CYS A 741 40.95 34.98 0.65
CA CYS A 741 41.05 34.46 -0.71
C CYS A 741 39.72 33.87 -1.19
N LYS A 742 39.27 34.31 -2.37
CA LYS A 742 38.15 33.78 -3.13
C LYS A 742 38.65 32.72 -4.10
N VAL A 743 38.10 31.51 -4.02
CA VAL A 743 38.54 30.31 -4.74
C VAL A 743 37.35 29.67 -5.45
N GLN A 744 37.57 29.17 -6.66
CA GLN A 744 36.56 28.56 -7.53
C GLN A 744 37.03 27.21 -8.05
N LEU A 745 36.09 26.29 -8.31
CA LEU A 745 36.38 25.01 -8.96
C LEU A 745 36.19 25.15 -10.49
N CYS A 746 37.14 24.63 -11.27
CA CYS A 746 37.13 24.65 -12.73
C CYS A 746 37.27 23.22 -13.29
N VAL A 747 36.47 22.87 -14.30
CA VAL A 747 36.51 21.54 -14.95
C VAL A 747 37.47 21.57 -16.15
N LYS A 748 38.47 20.68 -16.16
CA LYS A 748 39.55 20.68 -17.17
C LYS A 748 39.15 20.19 -18.56
N GLN A 749 38.06 19.41 -18.66
CA GLN A 749 37.76 18.60 -19.85
C GLN A 749 37.37 19.43 -21.09
N ASN A 750 36.95 20.70 -20.92
CA ASN A 750 36.60 21.63 -22.00
C ASN A 750 36.96 23.11 -21.73
N ASN A 751 37.48 23.46 -20.54
CA ASN A 751 37.84 24.84 -20.18
C ASN A 751 39.35 24.98 -19.94
N ASN A 752 39.91 26.11 -20.37
CA ASN A 752 41.23 26.52 -19.93
C ASN A 752 41.13 27.07 -18.49
N CYS A 753 41.45 26.22 -17.52
CA CYS A 753 41.43 26.61 -16.10
C CYS A 753 42.62 27.49 -15.71
N VAL A 754 43.67 27.57 -16.54
CA VAL A 754 44.87 28.37 -16.26
C VAL A 754 44.60 29.81 -16.67
N PRO A 755 44.69 30.78 -15.74
CA PRO A 755 44.46 32.18 -16.06
C PRO A 755 45.59 32.76 -16.93
N ASP A 756 45.22 33.55 -17.94
CA ASP A 756 46.16 34.22 -18.83
C ASP A 756 46.52 35.61 -18.28
N CYS A 757 47.67 35.69 -17.60
CA CYS A 757 48.16 36.93 -16.99
C CYS A 757 49.05 37.71 -17.95
N VAL A 758 48.44 38.44 -18.88
CA VAL A 758 49.16 39.32 -19.81
C VAL A 758 49.72 40.54 -19.04
N ILE A 759 51.05 40.64 -18.95
CA ILE A 759 51.74 41.81 -18.39
C ILE A 759 51.63 42.96 -19.42
N PRO A 760 51.02 44.11 -19.09
CA PRO A 760 50.80 45.17 -20.07
C PRO A 760 52.07 45.97 -20.31
N LEU A 761 52.92 45.52 -21.23
CA LEU A 761 53.89 46.39 -21.91
C LEU A 761 53.21 46.97 -23.17
N ARG A 762 52.60 48.15 -23.00
CA ARG A 762 51.96 49.03 -24.01
C ARG A 762 50.71 48.46 -24.72
N SER A 763 49.63 49.25 -24.59
CA SER A 763 48.28 49.03 -25.11
C SER A 763 48.20 48.65 -26.60
N ARG A 764 47.71 47.44 -26.89
CA ARG A 764 46.74 47.20 -27.96
C ARG A 764 45.45 46.70 -27.31
N ARG A 765 44.34 47.39 -27.58
CA ARG A 765 43.00 46.99 -27.13
C ARG A 765 42.66 45.63 -27.76
N SER A 766 42.74 44.56 -26.99
CA SER A 766 42.05 43.31 -27.29
C SER A 766 40.72 43.30 -26.53
N ALA A 767 39.71 42.69 -27.15
CA ALA A 767 38.34 42.65 -26.65
C ALA A 767 38.26 42.03 -25.24
N ARG A 768 37.45 42.65 -24.38
CA ARG A 768 37.07 42.14 -23.05
C ARG A 768 36.55 40.70 -23.17
N PRO A 769 37.09 39.72 -22.43
CA PRO A 769 36.33 38.52 -22.14
C PRO A 769 35.10 38.90 -21.29
N PRO A 770 33.98 38.19 -21.43
CA PRO A 770 32.73 38.54 -20.77
C PRO A 770 32.90 38.53 -19.24
N LYS A 771 32.31 39.54 -18.60
CA LYS A 771 32.12 39.58 -17.14
C LYS A 771 31.25 38.38 -16.76
N TYR A 772 31.83 37.38 -16.10
CA TYR A 772 31.08 36.41 -15.33
C TYR A 772 30.69 37.08 -14.00
N GLU A 773 29.40 37.30 -13.77
CA GLU A 773 28.89 37.64 -12.43
C GLU A 773 29.03 36.41 -11.53
N HIS A 774 29.78 36.56 -10.44
CA HIS A 774 30.36 35.48 -9.64
C HIS A 774 29.66 35.32 -8.28
N GLU A 775 28.62 34.50 -8.19
CA GLU A 775 27.92 34.20 -6.93
C GLU A 775 28.33 32.88 -6.25
N ALA A 776 29.15 32.03 -6.88
CA ALA A 776 29.45 30.68 -6.35
C ALA A 776 30.94 30.43 -6.08
N ALA A 777 31.58 31.19 -5.19
CA ALA A 777 32.99 30.99 -4.84
C ALA A 777 33.21 30.79 -3.33
N ALA A 778 34.12 29.89 -2.98
CA ALA A 778 34.53 29.66 -1.61
C ALA A 778 35.45 30.79 -1.13
N LEU A 779 35.23 31.29 0.09
CA LEU A 779 36.04 32.34 0.72
C LEU A 779 36.77 31.76 1.94
N ILE A 780 38.11 31.80 1.93
CA ILE A 780 38.95 31.37 3.06
C ILE A 780 39.73 32.55 3.64
N THR A 781 39.83 32.62 4.98
CA THR A 781 40.44 33.73 5.71
C THR A 781 41.50 33.23 6.71
N MET A 782 42.65 33.91 6.82
CA MET A 782 43.71 33.67 7.81
C MET A 782 44.17 35.01 8.41
N THR A 783 44.59 35.05 9.69
CA THR A 783 44.79 36.32 10.40
C THR A 783 46.16 36.43 11.08
N TRP A 784 46.95 37.42 10.70
CA TRP A 784 48.22 37.80 11.33
C TRP A 784 47.97 38.64 12.58
N THR A 785 48.42 38.21 13.75
CA THR A 785 48.33 39.01 14.98
C THR A 785 49.70 39.57 15.36
N ASN A 786 49.78 40.87 15.63
CA ASN A 786 51.01 41.51 16.12
C ASN A 786 51.13 41.40 17.64
#